data_AF-A0A818PR48-F1
#
_entry.id   AF-A0A818PR48-F1
#
_cell.length_a   1.000
_cell.length_b   1.000
_cell.length_c   1.000
_cell.angle_alpha   90.00
_cell.angle_beta   90.00
_cell.angle_gamma   90.00
#
_symmetry.space_group_name_H-M   'P 1'
#
loop_
_entity.id
_entity.type
_entity.pdbx_description
1 polymer ?
#
loop_
_entity_poly.entity_id
_entity_poly.type
_entity_poly.pdbx_seq_one_letter_code
_entity_poly.pdbx_strand_id
1 'polypeptide(L)'
;MNDISDNQTLSLIRLDDSNSASQENVIIQQQLQLLDSNFKMFQTINNCKEHIQSQTADAHITLIVNGRLGQKIVPEIHDLPQIIAVYVYCMNLAEHKKWALNFAKVKGVFVHFDELRGHLQPSQTDTNQHSIVSELPTTDTSTRKAIQLESSYDLDCCYMISDTCFDCFTRMNTDLTEKDAFVSLYQDASQTNDKLLPILQEFQEGYHPEKAIFWLYRDPIFYTLIDNMFKVAYIDAMVCSRFFIHDIHKQLELHKCTSTIEVYKSEIISKEKFQQLNNCNGKVIAMKSFLLASTDCNASSLDTPDITSSNEYQRILFIIEANPQIENVKPFAKIGSLINEKDSNAVLFMIGSLFKITEIQNGQNGVINIKMSLCGNDSENNIKSLFDQLKHKYINDKGEMDAIGFGQLVFGMGQSLGNGNLSDRGEKYICSYMEKLPNDHPDRLRCYDALGNIDLIKGNLDSSLNWFKKTFDMKKEKLQPNDPDLAESYKNMALVAFNQKAYTQALDYFNQYLELLQRLSGDNHIGLTLCYTYMANIHENEQRFPEAASYYHQALAIMIKYNFNDVSSFAVVYNNLGKIYTILGNYHLALGFYKTSLEMKLKSLPPVHPSVAITYKNIGVVCEGINDIQQARENFEKALNIYRELYDSQSSCITQIEEIIRNLPTLPT
;
A
#
# COMPACT_ATOMS: atom_id res chain seq x y z
N MET A 1 -56.17 7.18 -18.44
CA MET A 1 -55.57 8.16 -19.36
C MET A 1 -54.16 8.40 -18.86
N ASN A 2 -53.23 7.78 -19.58
CA ASN A 2 -51.76 7.86 -19.55
C ASN A 2 -51.05 7.89 -18.18
N ASP A 3 -50.65 6.69 -17.74
CA ASP A 3 -49.35 6.43 -17.12
C ASP A 3 -48.24 7.03 -17.99
N ILE A 4 -47.39 7.87 -17.40
CA ILE A 4 -46.07 8.19 -17.95
C ILE A 4 -45.06 7.61 -16.96
N SER A 5 -44.38 6.58 -17.47
CA SER A 5 -43.28 5.85 -16.86
C SER A 5 -42.17 6.77 -16.35
N ASP A 6 -41.75 6.50 -15.12
CA ASP A 6 -40.49 6.87 -14.51
C ASP A 6 -39.29 6.48 -15.39
N ASN A 7 -38.81 7.43 -16.20
CA ASN A 7 -37.50 7.34 -16.84
C ASN A 7 -36.88 8.74 -16.89
N GLN A 8 -36.67 9.34 -15.72
CA GLN A 8 -35.78 10.48 -15.59
C GLN A 8 -34.34 9.94 -15.57
N THR A 9 -33.67 9.96 -16.71
CA THR A 9 -32.25 9.64 -16.83
C THR A 9 -31.43 10.74 -16.16
N LEU A 10 -31.17 10.59 -14.87
CA LEU A 10 -30.05 11.27 -14.25
C LEU A 10 -28.79 10.81 -15.00
N SER A 11 -27.92 11.76 -15.37
CA SER A 11 -26.63 11.44 -15.96
C SER A 11 -25.55 12.09 -15.10
N LEU A 12 -24.88 11.26 -14.32
CA LEU A 12 -23.77 11.67 -13.48
C LEU A 12 -22.49 11.77 -14.30
N ILE A 13 -21.95 12.98 -14.45
CA ILE A 13 -20.74 13.20 -15.24
C ILE A 13 -19.59 13.58 -14.31
N ARG A 14 -18.44 12.87 -14.39
CA ARG A 14 -17.21 13.26 -13.70
C ARG A 14 -16.16 13.78 -14.68
N LEU A 15 -15.58 14.92 -14.37
CA LEU A 15 -14.46 15.50 -15.10
C LEU A 15 -13.19 15.49 -14.23
N ASP A 16 -12.16 14.79 -14.68
CA ASP A 16 -10.89 14.65 -13.97
C ASP A 16 -9.67 14.95 -14.85
N ASP A 17 -8.55 15.32 -14.24
CA ASP A 17 -7.29 15.58 -14.94
C ASP A 17 -6.48 14.27 -15.06
N SER A 18 -5.76 14.08 -16.16
CA SER A 18 -5.03 12.83 -16.48
C SER A 18 -3.91 12.49 -15.49
N ASN A 19 -3.57 13.42 -14.59
CA ASN A 19 -2.56 13.25 -13.53
C ASN A 19 -3.11 12.72 -12.19
N SER A 20 -4.33 12.16 -12.17
CA SER A 20 -5.00 11.74 -10.93
C SER A 20 -5.31 10.24 -10.88
N ALA A 21 -4.34 9.41 -11.27
CA ALA A 21 -4.36 7.95 -11.07
C ALA A 21 -4.16 7.52 -9.60
N SER A 22 -4.69 8.29 -8.64
CA SER A 22 -4.73 7.90 -7.23
C SER A 22 -5.78 6.80 -7.01
N GLN A 23 -5.46 5.79 -6.21
CA GLN A 23 -6.41 4.72 -5.79
C GLN A 23 -7.74 5.28 -5.26
N GLU A 24 -7.70 6.45 -4.61
CA GLU A 24 -8.89 7.17 -4.14
C GLU A 24 -9.84 7.56 -5.27
N ASN A 25 -9.31 8.01 -6.43
CA ASN A 25 -10.12 8.33 -7.59
C ASN A 25 -10.73 7.09 -8.22
N VAL A 26 -10.02 5.95 -8.22
CA VAL A 26 -10.56 4.67 -8.70
C VAL A 26 -11.70 4.19 -7.79
N ILE A 27 -11.53 4.28 -6.47
CA ILE A 27 -12.58 3.92 -5.49
C ILE A 27 -13.78 4.85 -5.65
N ILE A 28 -13.57 6.15 -5.77
CA ILE A 28 -14.65 7.11 -5.97
C ILE A 28 -15.36 6.86 -7.31
N GLN A 29 -14.63 6.53 -8.37
CA GLN A 29 -15.22 6.18 -9.66
C GLN A 29 -16.10 4.94 -9.57
N GLN A 30 -15.62 3.88 -8.90
CA GLN A 30 -16.42 2.68 -8.65
C GLN A 30 -17.67 2.99 -7.81
N GLN A 31 -17.54 3.82 -6.78
CA GLN A 31 -18.68 4.23 -5.95
C GLN A 31 -19.69 5.11 -6.71
N LEU A 32 -19.26 5.95 -7.64
CA LEU A 32 -20.16 6.76 -8.46
C LEU A 32 -20.85 5.94 -9.56
N GLN A 33 -20.17 4.93 -10.11
CA GLN A 33 -20.79 3.96 -11.03
C GLN A 33 -21.89 3.13 -10.34
N LEU A 34 -21.74 2.84 -9.05
CA LEU A 34 -22.78 2.19 -8.25
C LEU A 34 -23.99 3.10 -7.97
N LEU A 35 -23.80 4.42 -7.99
CA LEU A 35 -24.87 5.39 -7.71
C LEU A 35 -25.74 5.71 -8.93
N ASP A 36 -25.18 5.69 -10.14
CA ASP A 36 -25.90 5.96 -11.37
C ASP A 36 -25.35 5.09 -12.51
N SER A 37 -26.20 4.22 -13.05
CA SER A 37 -25.86 3.33 -14.18
C SER A 37 -25.48 4.09 -15.46
N ASN A 38 -25.82 5.39 -15.57
CA ASN A 38 -25.47 6.25 -16.69
C ASN A 38 -24.21 7.12 -16.42
N PHE A 39 -23.44 6.79 -15.38
CA PHE A 39 -22.22 7.51 -15.04
C PHE A 39 -21.22 7.56 -16.21
N LYS A 40 -20.73 8.76 -16.54
CA LYS A 40 -19.73 8.99 -17.58
C LYS A 40 -18.56 9.80 -17.06
N MET A 41 -17.35 9.39 -17.45
CA MET A 41 -16.11 10.08 -17.10
C MET A 41 -15.50 10.74 -18.33
N PHE A 42 -15.02 11.97 -18.18
CA PHE A 42 -14.26 12.68 -19.20
C PHE A 42 -12.90 13.12 -18.65
N GLN A 43 -11.87 13.00 -19.50
CA GLN A 43 -10.49 13.41 -19.17
C GLN A 43 -10.17 14.83 -19.64
N THR A 44 -11.00 15.41 -20.51
CA THR A 44 -10.79 16.75 -21.06
C THR A 44 -12.07 17.58 -20.99
N ILE A 45 -11.90 18.88 -20.78
CA ILE A 45 -13.01 19.85 -20.72
C ILE A 45 -13.81 19.83 -22.04
N ASN A 46 -13.13 19.71 -23.18
CA ASN A 46 -13.77 19.76 -24.50
C ASN A 46 -14.71 18.57 -24.72
N ASN A 47 -14.27 17.35 -24.42
CA ASN A 47 -15.11 16.15 -24.59
C ASN A 47 -16.34 16.19 -23.67
N CYS A 48 -16.16 16.70 -22.44
CA CYS A 48 -17.27 16.88 -21.50
C CYS A 48 -18.29 17.90 -22.01
N LYS A 49 -17.84 19.02 -22.59
CA LYS A 49 -18.73 20.05 -23.16
C LYS A 49 -19.49 19.55 -24.37
N GLU A 50 -18.80 18.91 -25.32
CA GLU A 50 -19.43 18.31 -26.50
C GLU A 50 -20.50 17.30 -26.07
N HIS A 51 -20.21 16.50 -25.03
CA HIS A 51 -21.18 15.54 -24.52
C HIS A 51 -22.42 16.23 -23.93
N ILE A 52 -22.25 17.23 -23.06
CA ILE A 52 -23.36 18.00 -22.47
C ILE A 52 -24.20 18.63 -23.58
N GLN A 53 -23.56 19.32 -24.53
CA GLN A 53 -24.26 20.00 -25.63
C GLN A 53 -24.96 19.04 -26.60
N SER A 54 -24.49 17.79 -26.71
CA SER A 54 -25.14 16.76 -27.53
C SER A 54 -26.41 16.17 -26.91
N GLN A 55 -26.67 16.42 -25.63
CA GLN A 55 -27.89 15.95 -24.95
C GLN A 55 -29.09 16.85 -25.29
N THR A 56 -30.30 16.31 -25.12
CA THR A 56 -31.55 17.07 -25.28
C THR A 56 -31.71 18.12 -24.17
N ALA A 57 -32.46 19.20 -24.41
CA ALA A 57 -32.65 20.28 -23.44
C ALA A 57 -33.30 19.83 -22.12
N ASP A 58 -34.03 18.70 -22.14
CA ASP A 58 -34.74 18.13 -21.00
C ASP A 58 -33.88 17.14 -20.16
N ALA A 59 -32.61 16.94 -20.54
CA ALA A 59 -31.70 16.07 -19.81
C ALA A 59 -31.38 16.61 -18.41
N HIS A 60 -31.39 15.76 -17.39
CA HIS A 60 -31.15 16.12 -15.99
C HIS A 60 -29.70 15.76 -15.60
N ILE A 61 -28.75 16.65 -15.89
CA ILE A 61 -27.32 16.40 -15.70
C ILE A 61 -26.85 16.93 -14.34
N THR A 62 -26.21 16.04 -13.58
CA THR A 62 -25.45 16.38 -12.36
C THR A 62 -23.97 16.21 -12.64
N LEU A 63 -23.20 17.29 -12.48
CA LEU A 63 -21.79 17.32 -12.82
C LEU A 63 -20.91 17.32 -11.57
N ILE A 64 -19.94 16.42 -11.51
CA ILE A 64 -18.90 16.37 -10.48
C ILE A 64 -17.56 16.79 -11.11
N VAL A 65 -16.94 17.82 -10.57
CA VAL A 65 -15.68 18.39 -11.11
C VAL A 65 -14.61 18.48 -10.03
N ASN A 66 -13.36 18.26 -10.42
CA ASN A 66 -12.21 18.66 -9.60
C ASN A 66 -12.15 20.20 -9.47
N GLY A 67 -11.75 20.73 -8.31
CA GLY A 67 -11.62 22.17 -8.04
C GLY A 67 -10.94 23.01 -9.13
N ARG A 68 -9.81 22.56 -9.68
CA ARG A 68 -9.09 23.28 -10.76
C ARG A 68 -9.83 23.26 -12.10
N LEU A 69 -10.47 22.14 -12.44
CA LEU A 69 -11.23 21.98 -13.68
C LEU A 69 -12.58 22.70 -13.59
N GLY A 70 -13.20 22.69 -12.41
CA GLY A 70 -14.42 23.42 -12.10
C GLY A 70 -14.30 24.91 -12.38
N GLN A 71 -13.19 25.55 -11.99
CA GLN A 71 -12.93 26.96 -12.27
C GLN A 71 -12.91 27.30 -13.76
N LYS A 72 -12.55 26.34 -14.63
CA LYS A 72 -12.50 26.52 -16.07
C LYS A 72 -13.84 26.20 -16.74
N ILE A 73 -14.47 25.07 -16.37
CA ILE A 73 -15.65 24.58 -17.08
C ILE A 73 -16.96 25.24 -16.62
N VAL A 74 -17.13 25.47 -15.30
CA VAL A 74 -18.39 25.97 -14.73
C VAL A 74 -18.82 27.33 -15.30
N PRO A 75 -17.92 28.33 -15.47
CA PRO A 75 -18.29 29.60 -16.09
C PRO A 75 -18.90 29.45 -17.49
N GLU A 76 -18.50 28.42 -18.23
CA GLU A 76 -18.91 28.22 -19.61
C GLU A 76 -20.20 27.41 -19.76
N ILE A 77 -20.60 26.64 -18.76
CA ILE A 77 -21.75 25.71 -18.84
C ILE A 77 -22.86 26.03 -17.84
N HIS A 78 -22.65 26.89 -16.85
CA HIS A 78 -23.61 27.14 -15.78
C HIS A 78 -24.99 27.62 -16.26
N ASP A 79 -25.07 28.31 -17.40
CA ASP A 79 -26.33 28.79 -17.97
C ASP A 79 -27.14 27.71 -18.70
N LEU A 80 -26.55 26.54 -18.98
CA LEU A 80 -27.22 25.49 -19.75
C LEU A 80 -28.37 24.85 -18.95
N PRO A 81 -29.60 24.79 -19.50
CA PRO A 81 -30.78 24.30 -18.78
C PRO A 81 -30.67 22.83 -18.37
N GLN A 82 -29.86 22.06 -19.10
CA GLN A 82 -29.59 20.64 -18.86
C GLN A 82 -28.82 20.38 -17.57
N ILE A 83 -28.08 21.37 -17.07
CA ILE A 83 -27.30 21.24 -15.84
C ILE A 83 -28.16 21.70 -14.67
N ILE A 84 -28.36 20.80 -13.70
CA ILE A 84 -29.23 21.02 -12.54
C ILE A 84 -28.40 21.25 -11.28
N ALA A 85 -27.32 20.49 -11.15
CA ALA A 85 -26.39 20.61 -10.02
C ALA A 85 -24.95 20.40 -10.48
N VAL A 86 -24.06 21.19 -9.90
CA VAL A 86 -22.61 21.02 -9.99
C VAL A 86 -22.06 20.83 -8.60
N TYR A 87 -21.26 19.79 -8.41
CA TYR A 87 -20.56 19.50 -7.18
C TYR A 87 -19.06 19.51 -7.41
N VAL A 88 -18.33 20.17 -6.51
CA VAL A 88 -16.88 20.30 -6.62
C VAL A 88 -16.21 19.38 -5.60
N TYR A 89 -15.35 18.46 -6.06
CA TYR A 89 -14.54 17.59 -5.21
C TYR A 89 -13.08 18.04 -5.25
N CYS A 90 -12.49 18.43 -4.11
CA CYS A 90 -11.13 18.99 -4.09
C CYS A 90 -10.44 18.88 -2.73
N MET A 91 -9.11 18.77 -2.74
CA MET A 91 -8.28 18.71 -1.52
C MET A 91 -8.17 20.06 -0.77
N ASN A 92 -8.46 21.19 -1.44
CA ASN A 92 -8.30 22.53 -0.87
C ASN A 92 -9.63 23.31 -0.83
N LEU A 93 -10.40 23.11 0.24
CA LEU A 93 -11.72 23.75 0.43
C LEU A 93 -11.66 25.29 0.37
N ALA A 94 -10.66 25.89 1.01
CA ALA A 94 -10.58 27.35 1.19
C ALA A 94 -10.36 28.10 -0.14
N GLU A 95 -9.61 27.48 -1.06
CA GLU A 95 -9.33 28.02 -2.39
C GLU A 95 -10.56 27.97 -3.29
N HIS A 96 -11.30 26.85 -3.26
CA HIS A 96 -12.38 26.63 -4.22
C HIS A 96 -13.77 27.08 -3.75
N LYS A 97 -13.98 27.24 -2.44
CA LYS A 97 -15.26 27.73 -1.89
C LYS A 97 -15.58 29.17 -2.30
N LYS A 98 -14.56 30.03 -2.47
CA LYS A 98 -14.76 31.46 -2.80
C LYS A 98 -15.36 31.69 -4.19
N TRP A 99 -14.90 30.95 -5.20
CA TRP A 99 -15.40 31.10 -6.57
C TRP A 99 -16.70 30.30 -6.81
N ALA A 100 -16.85 29.16 -6.15
CA ALA A 100 -18.05 28.32 -6.25
C ALA A 100 -19.33 29.08 -5.86
N LEU A 101 -19.23 30.00 -4.89
CA LEU A 101 -20.35 30.86 -4.45
C LEU A 101 -20.88 31.80 -5.55
N ASN A 102 -20.10 32.06 -6.61
CA ASN A 102 -20.52 32.93 -7.70
C ASN A 102 -21.50 32.24 -8.68
N PHE A 103 -21.73 30.93 -8.55
CA PHE A 103 -22.51 30.14 -9.50
C PHE A 103 -23.66 29.41 -8.81
N ALA A 104 -24.91 29.82 -9.09
CA ALA A 104 -26.12 29.31 -8.40
C ALA A 104 -26.38 27.79 -8.57
N LYS A 105 -25.81 27.19 -9.61
CA LYS A 105 -25.91 25.76 -9.88
C LYS A 105 -24.82 24.93 -9.17
N VAL A 106 -23.80 25.58 -8.60
CA VAL A 106 -22.83 24.90 -7.75
C VAL A 106 -23.46 24.69 -6.37
N LYS A 107 -23.74 23.44 -6.03
CA LYS A 107 -24.49 23.07 -4.83
C LYS A 107 -23.58 22.78 -3.62
N GLY A 108 -22.30 22.49 -3.85
CA GLY A 108 -21.34 22.25 -2.78
C GLY A 108 -19.91 22.07 -3.24
N VAL A 109 -18.98 22.28 -2.31
CA VAL A 109 -17.54 22.00 -2.46
C VAL A 109 -17.14 21.09 -1.31
N PHE A 110 -16.58 19.92 -1.63
CA PHE A 110 -16.34 18.84 -0.68
C PHE A 110 -14.87 18.39 -0.73
N VAL A 111 -14.35 18.03 0.44
CA VAL A 111 -13.01 17.45 0.61
C VAL A 111 -13.10 15.94 0.78
N HIS A 112 -14.14 15.48 1.47
CA HIS A 112 -14.37 14.07 1.72
C HIS A 112 -15.50 13.56 0.83
N PHE A 113 -15.30 12.39 0.21
CA PHE A 113 -16.28 11.82 -0.70
C PHE A 113 -17.61 11.48 -0.01
N ASP A 114 -17.57 11.09 1.27
CA ASP A 114 -18.77 10.77 2.05
C ASP A 114 -19.75 11.96 2.16
N GLU A 115 -19.23 13.18 2.27
CA GLU A 115 -20.03 14.40 2.28
C GLU A 115 -20.70 14.64 0.91
N LEU A 116 -19.93 14.49 -0.17
CA LEU A 116 -20.43 14.62 -1.54
C LEU A 116 -21.55 13.60 -1.82
N ARG A 117 -21.35 12.35 -1.38
CA ARG A 117 -22.33 11.26 -1.54
C ARG A 117 -23.66 11.59 -0.89
N GLY A 118 -23.65 12.14 0.33
CA GLY A 118 -24.88 12.56 1.02
C GLY A 118 -25.70 13.60 0.25
N HIS A 119 -25.07 14.40 -0.61
CA HIS A 119 -25.75 15.38 -1.46
C HIS A 119 -26.21 14.83 -2.83
N LEU A 120 -25.65 13.70 -3.26
CA LEU A 120 -26.05 13.03 -4.51
C LEU A 120 -27.30 12.16 -4.32
N GLN A 121 -27.68 11.83 -3.08
CA GLN A 121 -28.89 11.08 -2.75
C GLN A 121 -29.87 11.96 -1.96
N PRO A 122 -30.90 12.57 -2.58
CA PRO A 122 -31.92 13.29 -1.85
C PRO A 122 -32.73 12.30 -0.98
N SER A 123 -32.65 12.48 0.34
CA SER A 123 -33.35 11.68 1.35
C SER A 123 -34.87 11.62 1.13
N GLN A 124 -35.44 10.41 1.15
CA GLN A 124 -36.79 10.23 1.66
C GLN A 124 -36.80 10.71 3.12
N THR A 125 -37.46 11.83 3.36
CA THR A 125 -37.93 12.24 4.69
C THR A 125 -39.32 11.61 4.81
N ASP A 126 -39.60 10.82 5.84
CA ASP A 126 -39.92 11.39 7.14
C ASP A 126 -39.54 10.50 8.34
N THR A 127 -39.09 11.21 9.38
CA THR A 127 -38.94 10.85 10.80
C THR A 127 -37.64 10.19 11.28
N ASN A 128 -36.93 11.03 12.05
CA ASN A 128 -36.09 10.76 13.21
C ASN A 128 -34.57 10.75 13.04
N GLN A 129 -33.98 11.41 14.04
CA GLN A 129 -32.60 11.81 14.20
C GLN A 129 -31.68 10.62 14.46
N HIS A 130 -30.41 10.85 14.12
CA HIS A 130 -29.20 10.12 14.49
C HIS A 130 -28.79 8.90 13.66
N SER A 131 -27.47 8.91 13.38
CA SER A 131 -26.57 7.77 13.21
C SER A 131 -26.41 7.22 11.79
N ILE A 132 -25.24 7.56 11.22
CA ILE A 132 -24.29 6.66 10.56
C ILE A 132 -24.84 5.25 10.36
N VAL A 133 -25.13 4.84 9.12
CA VAL A 133 -25.02 3.42 8.79
C VAL A 133 -24.64 3.15 7.34
N SER A 134 -23.71 2.19 7.25
CA SER A 134 -23.36 1.24 6.20
C SER A 134 -24.49 0.79 5.27
N GLU A 135 -24.12 0.30 4.08
CA GLU A 135 -24.93 -0.71 3.38
C GLU A 135 -24.04 -1.86 2.86
N LEU A 136 -24.15 -3.00 3.53
CA LEU A 136 -24.08 -4.35 2.93
C LEU A 136 -25.47 -4.67 2.32
N PRO A 137 -25.56 -5.37 1.18
CA PRO A 137 -26.84 -5.61 0.52
C PRO A 137 -27.72 -6.60 1.28
N THR A 138 -29.00 -6.25 1.39
CA THR A 138 -30.06 -7.00 2.06
C THR A 138 -30.49 -8.25 1.28
N THR A 139 -30.74 -9.32 2.02
CA THR A 139 -31.16 -10.63 1.52
C THR A 139 -32.67 -10.69 1.27
N ASP A 140 -33.05 -11.04 0.04
CA ASP A 140 -34.38 -11.58 -0.27
C ASP A 140 -34.31 -13.11 -0.49
N THR A 141 -35.25 -13.81 0.14
CA THR A 141 -35.14 -15.21 0.56
C THR A 141 -35.61 -16.25 -0.47
N SER A 142 -35.52 -15.98 -1.77
CA SER A 142 -35.99 -16.92 -2.82
C SER A 142 -35.00 -17.23 -3.94
N THR A 143 -33.70 -17.00 -3.75
CA THR A 143 -32.70 -17.31 -4.79
C THR A 143 -31.43 -17.92 -4.21
N ARG A 144 -31.27 -19.24 -4.37
CA ARG A 144 -29.96 -19.92 -4.45
C ARG A 144 -29.19 -19.52 -5.73
N LYS A 145 -29.28 -18.26 -6.18
CA LYS A 145 -28.63 -17.81 -7.42
C LYS A 145 -27.33 -17.09 -7.09
N ALA A 146 -26.25 -17.67 -7.61
CA ALA A 146 -24.96 -17.06 -7.93
C ALA A 146 -24.67 -15.71 -7.27
N ILE A 147 -23.88 -15.76 -6.19
CA ILE A 147 -23.18 -14.60 -5.67
C ILE A 147 -22.17 -14.17 -6.76
N GLN A 148 -22.58 -13.25 -7.62
CA GLN A 148 -21.70 -12.54 -8.55
C GLN A 148 -20.95 -11.48 -7.74
N LEU A 149 -19.66 -11.71 -7.50
CA LEU A 149 -18.76 -10.69 -6.96
C LEU A 149 -17.54 -10.54 -7.86
N GLU A 150 -17.28 -9.30 -8.25
CA GLU A 150 -16.26 -8.84 -9.19
C GLU A 150 -14.84 -9.20 -8.70
N SER A 151 -13.98 -9.71 -9.59
CA SER A 151 -12.60 -10.11 -9.26
C SER A 151 -11.65 -9.85 -10.43
N SER A 152 -10.77 -8.85 -10.34
CA SER A 152 -9.65 -8.72 -11.27
C SER A 152 -8.60 -9.81 -10.97
N TYR A 153 -8.10 -10.47 -12.02
CA TYR A 153 -7.21 -11.64 -11.91
C TYR A 153 -5.71 -11.30 -11.96
N ASP A 154 -5.36 -10.02 -12.00
CA ASP A 154 -3.97 -9.54 -11.97
C ASP A 154 -3.37 -9.59 -10.56
N LEU A 155 -2.06 -9.87 -10.48
CA LEU A 155 -1.22 -9.73 -9.29
C LEU A 155 -1.05 -8.25 -8.92
N ASP A 156 -2.14 -7.62 -8.49
CA ASP A 156 -2.16 -6.20 -8.14
C ASP A 156 -1.71 -5.94 -6.69
N CYS A 157 -1.59 -4.64 -6.34
CA CYS A 157 -1.18 -4.24 -5.00
C CYS A 157 -2.14 -4.75 -3.90
N CYS A 158 -3.44 -4.89 -4.20
CA CYS A 158 -4.41 -5.43 -3.26
C CYS A 158 -4.11 -6.90 -2.95
N TYR A 159 -3.79 -7.71 -3.97
CA TYR A 159 -3.33 -9.08 -3.75
C TYR A 159 -2.08 -9.11 -2.86
N MET A 160 -1.06 -8.31 -3.15
CA MET A 160 0.18 -8.28 -2.36
C MET A 160 -0.06 -7.96 -0.90
N ILE A 161 -0.88 -6.94 -0.62
CA ILE A 161 -1.23 -6.52 0.74
C ILE A 161 -2.00 -7.63 1.43
N SER A 162 -3.02 -8.16 0.77
CA SER A 162 -3.88 -9.22 1.31
C SER A 162 -3.11 -10.50 1.63
N ASP A 163 -2.23 -10.92 0.71
CA ASP A 163 -1.36 -12.07 0.85
C ASP A 163 -0.36 -11.89 2.00
N THR A 164 0.29 -10.73 2.07
CA THR A 164 1.24 -10.41 3.14
C THR A 164 0.57 -10.39 4.50
N CYS A 165 -0.62 -9.78 4.60
CA CYS A 165 -1.38 -9.74 5.85
C CYS A 165 -1.79 -11.15 6.28
N PHE A 166 -2.26 -11.96 5.35
CA PHE A 166 -2.56 -13.39 5.61
C PHE A 166 -1.33 -14.14 6.14
N ASP A 167 -0.18 -13.97 5.48
CA ASP A 167 1.08 -14.58 5.87
C ASP A 167 1.53 -14.15 7.27
N CYS A 168 1.19 -12.93 7.69
CA CYS A 168 1.44 -12.46 9.04
C CYS A 168 0.45 -13.07 10.04
N PHE A 169 -0.84 -13.09 9.73
CA PHE A 169 -1.87 -13.62 10.63
C PHE A 169 -1.69 -15.09 10.95
N THR A 170 -1.27 -15.91 9.97
CA THR A 170 -1.01 -17.34 10.19
C THR A 170 0.15 -17.62 11.15
N ARG A 171 1.01 -16.63 11.40
CA ARG A 171 2.20 -16.75 12.28
C ARG A 171 1.99 -16.07 13.63
N MET A 172 0.99 -15.21 13.76
CA MET A 172 0.66 -14.56 15.02
C MET A 172 -0.10 -15.50 15.94
N ASN A 173 0.17 -15.36 17.24
CA ASN A 173 -0.70 -15.95 18.25
C ASN A 173 -2.04 -15.21 18.26
N THR A 174 -3.13 -15.99 18.33
CA THR A 174 -4.50 -15.49 18.36
C THR A 174 -5.12 -15.83 19.69
N ASP A 175 -5.88 -14.89 20.26
CA ASP A 175 -6.68 -15.10 21.47
C ASP A 175 -8.17 -15.16 21.11
N LEU A 176 -8.93 -15.98 21.84
CA LEU A 176 -10.38 -16.08 21.72
C LEU A 176 -11.09 -14.77 22.09
N THR A 177 -10.45 -13.89 22.86
CA THR A 177 -10.99 -12.55 23.16
C THR A 177 -11.10 -11.65 21.92
N GLU A 178 -10.38 -11.97 20.84
CA GLU A 178 -10.45 -11.22 19.57
C GLU A 178 -11.80 -11.40 18.86
N LYS A 179 -12.52 -12.50 19.16
CA LYS A 179 -13.90 -12.74 18.71
C LYS A 179 -14.81 -11.58 19.07
N ASP A 180 -14.67 -11.02 20.26
CA ASP A 180 -15.56 -9.96 20.74
C ASP A 180 -15.31 -8.64 19.99
N ALA A 181 -14.05 -8.37 19.62
CA ALA A 181 -13.70 -7.22 18.79
C ALA A 181 -14.25 -7.37 17.35
N PHE A 182 -14.21 -8.59 16.80
CA PHE A 182 -14.83 -8.89 15.51
C PHE A 182 -16.35 -8.69 15.55
N VAL A 183 -17.02 -9.24 16.57
CA VAL A 183 -18.46 -9.07 16.75
C VAL A 183 -18.81 -7.59 16.91
N SER A 184 -18.06 -6.83 17.71
CA SER A 184 -18.29 -5.38 17.90
C SER A 184 -18.16 -4.60 16.59
N LEU A 185 -17.13 -4.87 15.78
CA LEU A 185 -16.93 -4.22 14.48
C LEU A 185 -18.13 -4.40 13.54
N TYR A 186 -18.70 -5.60 13.50
CA TYR A 186 -19.85 -5.90 12.65
C TYR A 186 -21.20 -5.58 13.30
N GLN A 187 -21.24 -5.42 14.62
CA GLN A 187 -22.40 -4.90 15.35
C GLN A 187 -22.62 -3.42 15.02
N ASP A 188 -21.57 -2.60 15.07
CA ASP A 188 -21.63 -1.19 14.70
C ASP A 188 -22.05 -1.00 13.24
N ALA A 189 -21.63 -1.93 12.35
CA ALA A 189 -22.04 -1.95 10.96
C ALA A 189 -23.46 -2.51 10.72
N SER A 190 -24.11 -3.12 11.72
CA SER A 190 -25.40 -3.82 11.59
C SER A 190 -26.62 -3.00 12.01
N GLN A 191 -26.46 -1.72 12.35
CA GLN A 191 -27.56 -0.80 12.68
C GLN A 191 -28.62 -0.63 11.55
N THR A 192 -28.35 -1.13 10.33
CA THR A 192 -29.27 -1.17 9.17
C THR A 192 -29.85 -2.53 8.86
N ASN A 193 -29.39 -3.62 9.49
CA ASN A 193 -29.75 -4.99 9.10
C ASN A 193 -30.15 -5.86 10.30
N ASP A 194 -31.45 -5.86 10.60
CA ASP A 194 -32.06 -6.60 11.73
C ASP A 194 -31.78 -8.11 11.72
N LYS A 195 -31.40 -8.70 10.56
CA LYS A 195 -31.09 -10.14 10.44
C LYS A 195 -29.66 -10.51 10.86
N LEU A 196 -28.74 -9.54 10.91
CA LEU A 196 -27.32 -9.79 11.17
C LEU A 196 -27.01 -9.94 12.67
N LEU A 197 -27.73 -9.22 13.52
CA LEU A 197 -27.47 -9.18 14.96
C LEU A 197 -27.66 -10.55 15.65
N PRO A 198 -28.72 -11.35 15.39
CA PRO A 198 -28.87 -12.67 16.02
C PRO A 198 -27.77 -13.64 15.60
N ILE A 199 -27.34 -13.59 14.33
CA ILE A 199 -26.29 -14.46 13.78
C ILE A 199 -24.94 -14.14 14.44
N LEU A 200 -24.64 -12.85 14.66
CA LEU A 200 -23.43 -12.43 15.36
C LEU A 200 -23.43 -12.83 16.83
N GLN A 201 -24.59 -12.79 17.52
CA GLN A 201 -24.72 -13.26 18.91
C GLN A 201 -24.52 -14.78 19.01
N GLU A 202 -25.12 -15.57 18.12
CA GLU A 202 -24.89 -17.01 18.08
C GLU A 202 -23.42 -17.35 17.77
N PHE A 203 -22.78 -16.60 16.87
CA PHE A 203 -21.36 -16.74 16.61
C PHE A 203 -20.55 -16.41 17.86
N GLN A 204 -20.89 -15.34 18.57
CA GLN A 204 -20.22 -14.97 19.81
C GLN A 204 -20.33 -16.08 20.86
N GLU A 205 -21.48 -16.73 21.01
CA GLU A 205 -21.64 -17.78 22.04
C GLU A 205 -21.11 -19.16 21.60
N GLY A 206 -21.26 -19.50 20.33
CA GLY A 206 -21.01 -20.85 19.80
C GLY A 206 -19.73 -21.04 18.98
N TYR A 207 -18.94 -19.99 18.76
CA TYR A 207 -17.68 -20.10 18.01
C TYR A 207 -16.61 -20.90 18.77
N HIS A 208 -16.00 -21.85 18.07
CA HIS A 208 -14.83 -22.59 18.54
C HIS A 208 -13.83 -22.76 17.37
N PRO A 209 -12.51 -22.71 17.61
CA PRO A 209 -11.50 -22.82 16.55
C PRO A 209 -11.66 -24.04 15.64
N GLU A 210 -12.14 -25.16 16.18
CA GLU A 210 -12.37 -26.41 15.42
C GLU A 210 -13.56 -26.34 14.44
N LYS A 211 -14.39 -25.30 14.53
CA LYS A 211 -15.60 -25.12 13.72
C LYS A 211 -15.54 -23.88 12.83
N ALA A 212 -14.36 -23.30 12.58
CA ALA A 212 -14.26 -22.07 11.79
C ALA A 212 -14.74 -22.28 10.34
N ILE A 213 -14.41 -23.40 9.69
CA ILE A 213 -14.93 -23.71 8.34
C ILE A 213 -16.44 -23.91 8.36
N PHE A 214 -16.98 -24.53 9.42
CA PHE A 214 -18.43 -24.64 9.61
C PHE A 214 -19.09 -23.25 9.67
N TRP A 215 -18.55 -22.33 10.48
CA TRP A 215 -19.08 -20.97 10.63
C TRP A 215 -18.94 -20.13 9.36
N LEU A 216 -17.87 -20.33 8.58
CA LEU A 216 -17.67 -19.65 7.29
C LEU A 216 -18.81 -19.94 6.30
N TYR A 217 -19.37 -21.16 6.34
CA TYR A 217 -20.39 -21.65 5.40
C TYR A 217 -21.77 -21.87 5.99
N ARG A 218 -21.93 -21.71 7.31
CA ARG A 218 -23.23 -21.81 7.98
C ARG A 218 -24.21 -20.77 7.44
N ASP A 219 -23.74 -19.54 7.28
CA ASP A 219 -24.49 -18.40 6.80
C ASP A 219 -23.70 -17.69 5.67
N PRO A 220 -24.34 -17.28 4.55
CA PRO A 220 -23.65 -16.62 3.43
C PRO A 220 -22.90 -15.35 3.84
N ILE A 221 -23.34 -14.71 4.91
CA ILE A 221 -22.81 -13.46 5.44
C ILE A 221 -21.32 -13.59 5.78
N PHE A 222 -20.90 -14.63 6.53
CA PHE A 222 -19.50 -14.75 6.94
C PHE A 222 -18.56 -14.93 5.76
N TYR A 223 -18.95 -15.75 4.78
CA TYR A 223 -18.22 -15.89 3.53
C TYR A 223 -18.12 -14.56 2.78
N THR A 224 -19.24 -13.84 2.60
CA THR A 224 -19.26 -12.54 1.90
C THR A 224 -18.45 -11.46 2.62
N LEU A 225 -18.48 -11.42 3.96
CA LEU A 225 -17.71 -10.47 4.76
C LEU A 225 -16.22 -10.66 4.55
N ILE A 226 -15.73 -11.90 4.64
CA ILE A 226 -14.31 -12.19 4.45
C ILE A 226 -13.91 -12.01 2.98
N ASP A 227 -14.74 -12.45 2.04
CA ASP A 227 -14.50 -12.29 0.60
C ASP A 227 -14.33 -10.81 0.22
N ASN A 228 -15.24 -9.94 0.66
CA ASN A 228 -15.17 -8.51 0.37
C ASN A 228 -13.96 -7.84 1.03
N MET A 229 -13.66 -8.22 2.28
CA MET A 229 -12.53 -7.68 3.02
C MET A 229 -11.20 -7.89 2.28
N PHE A 230 -10.95 -9.09 1.78
CA PHE A 230 -9.69 -9.40 1.09
C PHE A 230 -9.64 -8.87 -0.35
N LYS A 231 -10.78 -8.80 -1.04
CA LYS A 231 -10.88 -8.17 -2.36
C LYS A 231 -10.49 -6.69 -2.32
N VAL A 232 -10.90 -5.98 -1.27
CA VAL A 232 -10.66 -4.55 -1.09
C VAL A 232 -9.39 -4.26 -0.25
N ALA A 233 -8.71 -5.30 0.25
CA ALA A 233 -7.59 -5.19 1.19
C ALA A 233 -7.92 -4.29 2.39
N TYR A 234 -9.09 -4.51 2.99
CA TYR A 234 -9.56 -3.71 4.12
C TYR A 234 -8.89 -4.13 5.43
N ILE A 235 -7.69 -3.58 5.67
CA ILE A 235 -6.79 -3.96 6.77
C ILE A 235 -7.46 -3.99 8.13
N ASP A 236 -8.31 -3.01 8.47
CA ASP A 236 -8.93 -2.93 9.79
C ASP A 236 -9.84 -4.15 10.05
N ALA A 237 -10.67 -4.50 9.06
CA ALA A 237 -11.48 -5.71 9.10
C ALA A 237 -10.63 -6.99 9.05
N MET A 238 -9.54 -7.00 8.28
CA MET A 238 -8.60 -8.13 8.21
C MET A 238 -7.94 -8.42 9.57
N VAL A 239 -7.49 -7.37 10.24
CA VAL A 239 -6.90 -7.44 11.59
C VAL A 239 -7.92 -7.95 12.60
N CYS A 240 -9.14 -7.40 12.60
CA CYS A 240 -10.20 -7.86 13.50
C CYS A 240 -10.63 -9.31 13.22
N SER A 241 -10.51 -9.77 11.97
CA SER A 241 -10.90 -11.13 11.55
C SER A 241 -9.74 -12.12 11.57
N ARG A 242 -8.56 -11.72 12.07
CA ARG A 242 -7.34 -12.53 11.97
C ARG A 242 -7.44 -13.87 12.68
N PHE A 243 -8.09 -13.92 13.86
CA PHE A 243 -8.31 -15.17 14.59
C PHE A 243 -9.11 -16.17 13.74
N PHE A 244 -10.16 -15.68 13.07
CA PHE A 244 -11.04 -16.51 12.25
C PHE A 244 -10.32 -17.04 11.01
N ILE A 245 -9.55 -16.17 10.34
CA ILE A 245 -8.71 -16.54 9.18
C ILE A 245 -7.65 -17.58 9.59
N HIS A 246 -7.02 -17.39 10.73
CA HIS A 246 -6.01 -18.32 11.28
C HIS A 246 -6.60 -19.69 11.60
N ASP A 247 -7.78 -19.73 12.21
CA ASP A 247 -8.47 -20.98 12.55
C ASP A 247 -8.99 -21.73 11.31
N ILE A 248 -9.40 -21.01 10.26
CA ILE A 248 -9.71 -21.59 8.95
C ILE A 248 -8.45 -22.21 8.35
N HIS A 249 -7.33 -21.48 8.35
CA HIS A 249 -6.04 -21.98 7.85
C HIS A 249 -5.61 -23.26 8.59
N LYS A 250 -5.67 -23.27 9.93
CA LYS A 250 -5.35 -24.46 10.74
C LYS A 250 -6.23 -25.66 10.39
N GLN A 251 -7.54 -25.47 10.20
CA GLN A 251 -8.43 -26.56 9.81
C GLN A 251 -8.12 -27.10 8.42
N LEU A 252 -7.78 -26.23 7.47
CA LEU A 252 -7.37 -26.63 6.13
C LEU A 252 -6.05 -27.41 6.14
N GLU A 253 -5.08 -27.01 6.97
CA GLU A 253 -3.84 -27.77 7.16
C GLU A 253 -4.11 -29.14 7.78
N LEU A 254 -4.98 -29.22 8.80
CA LEU A 254 -5.36 -30.48 9.44
C LEU A 254 -6.03 -31.47 8.48
N HIS A 255 -6.80 -30.98 7.50
CA HIS A 255 -7.55 -31.80 6.54
C HIS A 255 -6.98 -31.74 5.11
N LYS A 256 -5.72 -31.32 4.97
CA LYS A 256 -5.08 -31.07 3.68
C LYS A 256 -5.14 -32.30 2.77
N CYS A 257 -5.44 -32.09 1.49
CA CYS A 257 -5.41 -33.16 0.51
C CYS A 257 -3.99 -33.75 0.35
N THR A 258 -3.87 -35.06 0.28
CA THR A 258 -2.59 -35.77 0.16
C THR A 258 -2.27 -36.21 -1.28
N SER A 259 -3.29 -36.38 -2.10
CA SER A 259 -3.19 -36.75 -3.52
C SER A 259 -3.65 -35.61 -4.43
N THR A 260 -3.16 -35.58 -5.66
CA THR A 260 -3.67 -34.69 -6.71
C THR A 260 -5.17 -34.92 -6.91
N ILE A 261 -5.93 -33.84 -7.02
CA ILE A 261 -7.37 -33.87 -7.30
C ILE A 261 -7.68 -32.95 -8.47
N GLU A 262 -8.63 -33.35 -9.30
CA GLU A 262 -9.25 -32.48 -10.29
C GLU A 262 -10.57 -31.94 -9.71
N VAL A 263 -10.76 -30.63 -9.78
CA VAL A 263 -11.95 -29.96 -9.27
C VAL A 263 -12.51 -28.98 -10.29
N TYR A 264 -13.81 -28.73 -10.18
CA TYR A 264 -14.59 -27.94 -11.13
C TYR A 264 -15.29 -26.79 -10.42
N LYS A 265 -15.28 -25.60 -11.04
CA LYS A 265 -16.06 -24.44 -10.59
C LYS A 265 -16.69 -23.76 -11.79
N SER A 266 -18.00 -23.56 -11.76
CA SER A 266 -18.72 -22.77 -12.75
C SER A 266 -18.93 -21.33 -12.29
N GLU A 267 -18.78 -20.38 -13.21
CA GLU A 267 -18.97 -18.95 -12.94
C GLU A 267 -19.55 -18.24 -14.17
N ILE A 268 -20.34 -17.18 -13.94
CA ILE A 268 -20.85 -16.30 -15.01
C ILE A 268 -20.14 -14.96 -14.87
N ILE A 269 -19.33 -14.58 -15.86
CA ILE A 269 -18.55 -13.35 -15.85
C ILE A 269 -18.91 -12.44 -17.04
N SER A 270 -18.63 -11.14 -16.94
CA SER A 270 -18.81 -10.22 -18.07
C SER A 270 -17.81 -10.52 -19.20
N LYS A 271 -18.16 -10.15 -20.45
CA LYS A 271 -17.26 -10.32 -21.60
C LYS A 271 -15.96 -9.52 -21.46
N GLU A 272 -16.00 -8.35 -20.83
CA GLU A 272 -14.80 -7.55 -20.53
C GLU A 272 -13.85 -8.27 -19.56
N LYS A 273 -14.40 -8.84 -18.47
CA LYS A 273 -13.64 -9.65 -17.51
C LYS A 273 -13.07 -10.91 -18.16
N PHE A 274 -13.82 -11.52 -19.07
CA PHE A 274 -13.32 -12.65 -19.86
C PHE A 274 -12.15 -12.23 -20.77
N GLN A 275 -12.21 -11.06 -21.41
CA GLN A 275 -11.08 -10.57 -22.22
C GLN A 275 -9.83 -10.34 -21.36
N GLN A 276 -9.96 -9.78 -20.17
CA GLN A 276 -8.85 -9.65 -19.21
C GLN A 276 -8.26 -11.01 -18.84
N LEU A 277 -9.12 -11.99 -18.49
CA LEU A 277 -8.70 -13.35 -18.17
C LEU A 277 -8.01 -14.05 -19.35
N ASN A 278 -8.51 -13.84 -20.58
CA ASN A 278 -7.93 -14.39 -21.80
C ASN A 278 -6.53 -13.80 -22.09
N ASN A 279 -6.29 -12.53 -21.73
CA ASN A 279 -4.96 -11.89 -21.81
C ASN A 279 -3.97 -12.46 -20.78
N CYS A 280 -4.45 -13.26 -19.82
CA CYS A 280 -3.65 -13.97 -18.83
C CYS A 280 -3.37 -15.43 -19.22
N ASN A 281 -3.68 -15.85 -20.45
CA ASN A 281 -3.36 -17.20 -20.91
C ASN A 281 -1.85 -17.47 -20.81
N GLY A 282 -1.47 -18.58 -20.17
CA GLY A 282 -0.08 -18.93 -19.87
C GLY A 282 0.54 -18.22 -18.67
N LYS A 283 -0.16 -17.28 -18.02
CA LYS A 283 0.30 -16.53 -16.84
C LYS A 283 -0.24 -17.15 -15.54
N VAL A 284 0.39 -16.78 -14.43
CA VAL A 284 -0.09 -17.06 -13.07
C VAL A 284 -1.13 -16.01 -12.68
N ILE A 285 -2.28 -16.46 -12.20
CA ILE A 285 -3.33 -15.65 -11.62
C ILE A 285 -3.48 -16.00 -10.14
N ALA A 286 -3.93 -15.02 -9.36
CA ALA A 286 -4.20 -15.21 -7.94
C ALA A 286 -5.71 -15.13 -7.66
N MET A 287 -6.21 -16.05 -6.84
CA MET A 287 -7.58 -15.92 -6.31
C MET A 287 -7.56 -14.99 -5.11
N LYS A 288 -8.24 -13.84 -5.24
CA LYS A 288 -8.37 -12.83 -4.18
C LYS A 288 -9.32 -13.23 -3.04
N SER A 289 -9.89 -14.43 -3.13
CA SER A 289 -10.81 -14.98 -2.14
C SER A 289 -10.71 -16.48 -1.99
N PHE A 290 -11.43 -17.03 -1.01
CA PHE A 290 -11.61 -18.46 -0.87
C PHE A 290 -12.25 -19.05 -2.11
N LEU A 291 -11.59 -20.04 -2.72
CA LEU A 291 -12.12 -20.74 -3.87
C LEU A 291 -12.82 -22.01 -3.39
N LEU A 292 -14.14 -22.04 -3.57
CA LEU A 292 -14.94 -23.25 -3.41
C LEU A 292 -15.10 -23.92 -4.77
N ALA A 293 -14.71 -25.19 -4.86
CA ALA A 293 -14.83 -26.02 -6.05
C ALA A 293 -15.42 -27.39 -5.69
N SER A 294 -15.89 -28.14 -6.68
CA SER A 294 -16.47 -29.48 -6.50
C SER A 294 -15.62 -30.54 -7.21
N THR A 295 -15.52 -31.74 -6.64
CA THR A 295 -14.97 -32.91 -7.36
C THR A 295 -15.95 -33.49 -8.38
N ASP A 296 -17.21 -33.06 -8.37
CA ASP A 296 -18.21 -33.50 -9.34
C ASP A 296 -18.38 -32.48 -10.46
N CYS A 297 -18.02 -32.90 -11.67
CA CYS A 297 -18.21 -32.13 -12.90
C CYS A 297 -19.70 -31.82 -13.12
N ASN A 298 -20.61 -32.73 -12.73
CA ASN A 298 -22.04 -32.59 -12.98
C ASN A 298 -22.77 -31.70 -11.95
N ALA A 299 -22.36 -31.73 -10.67
CA ALA A 299 -22.88 -30.80 -9.65
C ALA A 299 -22.50 -29.34 -9.93
N SER A 300 -21.38 -29.11 -10.64
CA SER A 300 -21.02 -27.78 -11.16
C SER A 300 -21.79 -27.40 -12.42
N SER A 301 -22.50 -28.37 -13.02
CA SER A 301 -23.22 -28.24 -14.28
C SER A 301 -24.74 -28.42 -14.12
N LEU A 302 -25.43 -27.71 -13.23
CA LEU A 302 -26.89 -27.64 -13.33
C LEU A 302 -27.48 -26.29 -12.84
N ASP A 303 -28.44 -25.81 -13.63
CA ASP A 303 -29.53 -24.92 -13.23
C ASP A 303 -29.22 -23.45 -12.90
N THR A 304 -28.85 -22.67 -13.93
CA THR A 304 -29.19 -21.25 -13.97
C THR A 304 -30.02 -20.96 -15.22
N PRO A 305 -31.12 -20.18 -15.11
CA PRO A 305 -32.10 -20.03 -16.19
C PRO A 305 -31.44 -19.50 -17.46
N ASP A 306 -32.01 -19.85 -18.61
CA ASP A 306 -31.66 -19.31 -19.92
C ASP A 306 -31.51 -17.79 -19.86
N ILE A 307 -30.27 -17.30 -19.82
CA ILE A 307 -29.96 -15.91 -20.13
C ILE A 307 -29.91 -15.84 -21.65
N THR A 308 -31.07 -15.90 -22.28
CA THR A 308 -31.23 -15.77 -23.74
C THR A 308 -31.33 -14.31 -24.18
N SER A 309 -31.06 -13.32 -23.31
CA SER A 309 -31.37 -11.92 -23.62
C SER A 309 -30.28 -10.86 -23.35
N SER A 310 -29.11 -11.18 -22.77
CA SER A 310 -28.03 -10.18 -22.63
C SER A 310 -26.74 -10.66 -23.27
N ASN A 311 -26.33 -10.00 -24.35
CA ASN A 311 -25.12 -10.30 -25.12
C ASN A 311 -23.81 -9.91 -24.38
N GLU A 312 -23.85 -9.67 -23.07
CA GLU A 312 -22.78 -9.04 -22.27
C GLU A 312 -22.06 -10.00 -21.29
N TYR A 313 -22.62 -11.19 -21.04
CA TYR A 313 -22.06 -12.16 -20.10
C TYR A 313 -21.61 -13.46 -20.80
N GLN A 314 -20.66 -14.15 -20.17
CA GLN A 314 -20.04 -15.38 -20.65
C GLN A 314 -20.03 -16.43 -19.53
N ARG A 315 -20.46 -17.65 -19.86
CA ARG A 315 -20.41 -18.81 -18.95
C ARG A 315 -19.04 -19.46 -19.02
N ILE A 316 -18.46 -19.73 -17.85
CA ILE A 316 -17.12 -20.30 -17.71
C ILE A 316 -17.16 -21.51 -16.79
N LEU A 317 -16.42 -22.55 -17.18
CA LEU A 317 -16.11 -23.70 -16.37
C LEU A 317 -14.59 -23.74 -16.13
N PHE A 318 -14.19 -23.54 -14.88
CA PHE A 318 -12.81 -23.75 -14.44
C PHE A 318 -12.60 -25.23 -14.15
N ILE A 319 -11.56 -25.81 -14.78
CA ILE A 319 -11.09 -27.17 -14.55
C ILE A 319 -9.70 -27.05 -13.92
N ILE A 320 -9.60 -27.46 -12.66
CA ILE A 320 -8.42 -27.17 -11.84
C ILE A 320 -7.75 -28.47 -11.44
N GLU A 321 -6.51 -28.66 -11.89
CA GLU A 321 -5.63 -29.70 -11.40
C GLU A 321 -4.87 -29.20 -10.15
N ALA A 322 -5.23 -29.72 -8.99
CA ALA A 322 -4.67 -29.33 -7.71
C ALA A 322 -3.74 -30.42 -7.16
N ASN A 323 -2.43 -30.21 -7.31
CA ASN A 323 -1.40 -31.10 -6.77
C ASN A 323 -0.85 -30.55 -5.43
N PRO A 324 -1.10 -31.23 -4.29
CA PRO A 324 -0.65 -30.77 -2.98
C PRO A 324 0.85 -30.96 -2.71
N GLN A 325 1.56 -31.69 -3.59
CA GLN A 325 3.00 -31.99 -3.46
C GLN A 325 3.90 -30.88 -4.02
N ILE A 326 3.33 -29.86 -4.65
CA ILE A 326 4.09 -28.69 -5.12
C ILE A 326 4.56 -27.89 -3.89
N GLU A 327 5.82 -27.47 -3.91
CA GLU A 327 6.43 -26.71 -2.82
C GLU A 327 5.74 -25.35 -2.63
N ASN A 328 5.58 -24.91 -1.37
CA ASN A 328 5.04 -23.60 -1.01
C ASN A 328 3.64 -23.29 -1.58
N VAL A 329 2.79 -24.32 -1.67
CA VAL A 329 1.37 -24.18 -2.00
C VAL A 329 0.53 -24.01 -0.74
N LYS A 330 -0.39 -23.03 -0.75
CA LYS A 330 -1.36 -22.83 0.33
C LYS A 330 -2.29 -24.04 0.49
N PRO A 331 -2.74 -24.37 1.71
CA PRO A 331 -3.53 -25.57 1.95
C PRO A 331 -4.88 -25.52 1.25
N PHE A 332 -5.35 -26.71 0.85
CA PHE A 332 -6.70 -26.95 0.37
C PHE A 332 -7.17 -28.32 0.86
N ALA A 333 -8.47 -28.44 1.13
CA ALA A 333 -9.04 -29.62 1.78
C ALA A 333 -10.45 -29.93 1.25
N LYS A 334 -10.84 -31.20 1.34
CA LYS A 334 -12.25 -31.60 1.20
C LYS A 334 -12.99 -31.21 2.48
N ILE A 335 -14.02 -30.38 2.36
CA ILE A 335 -14.70 -29.77 3.51
C ILE A 335 -16.07 -30.39 3.80
N GLY A 336 -16.52 -31.37 3.00
CA GLY A 336 -17.86 -31.96 3.14
C GLY A 336 -18.15 -32.57 4.52
N SER A 337 -17.14 -33.13 5.20
CA SER A 337 -17.28 -33.63 6.58
C SER A 337 -17.32 -32.51 7.64
N LEU A 338 -16.85 -31.31 7.30
CA LEU A 338 -16.78 -30.15 8.18
C LEU A 338 -18.04 -29.26 8.06
N ILE A 339 -18.74 -29.36 6.94
CA ILE A 339 -19.94 -28.58 6.61
C ILE A 339 -21.11 -29.56 6.43
N ASN A 340 -21.62 -30.10 7.55
CA ASN A 340 -22.82 -30.96 7.67
C ASN A 340 -23.37 -31.58 6.35
N GLU A 341 -22.91 -32.81 6.05
CA GLU A 341 -23.42 -33.90 5.18
C GLU A 341 -24.03 -33.64 3.78
N LYS A 342 -24.42 -32.42 3.39
CA LYS A 342 -25.14 -32.20 2.12
C LYS A 342 -24.26 -32.05 0.88
N ASP A 343 -22.96 -31.74 1.03
CA ASP A 343 -22.02 -31.55 -0.08
C ASP A 343 -20.68 -32.26 0.19
N SER A 344 -20.66 -33.60 0.02
CA SER A 344 -19.46 -34.42 0.21
C SER A 344 -18.34 -34.14 -0.80
N ASN A 345 -18.65 -33.44 -1.89
CA ASN A 345 -17.75 -33.17 -3.01
C ASN A 345 -17.06 -31.80 -2.94
N ALA A 346 -17.36 -30.98 -1.92
CA ALA A 346 -16.83 -29.63 -1.79
C ALA A 346 -15.34 -29.63 -1.39
N VAL A 347 -14.54 -28.85 -2.12
CA VAL A 347 -13.12 -28.60 -1.90
C VAL A 347 -12.91 -27.09 -1.70
N LEU A 348 -12.28 -26.73 -0.58
CA LEU A 348 -11.94 -25.35 -0.26
C LEU A 348 -10.44 -25.12 -0.46
N PHE A 349 -10.11 -24.08 -1.22
CA PHE A 349 -8.75 -23.57 -1.31
C PHE A 349 -8.61 -22.30 -0.46
N MET A 350 -7.47 -22.19 0.21
CA MET A 350 -7.14 -21.00 1.00
C MET A 350 -7.04 -19.76 0.12
N ILE A 351 -7.34 -18.61 0.71
CA ILE A 351 -7.20 -17.31 0.04
C ILE A 351 -5.78 -17.07 -0.46
N GLY A 352 -5.64 -16.50 -1.65
CA GLY A 352 -4.34 -16.27 -2.28
C GLY A 352 -3.66 -17.52 -2.84
N SER A 353 -4.38 -18.62 -3.03
CA SER A 353 -3.89 -19.72 -3.87
C SER A 353 -3.63 -19.23 -5.29
N LEU A 354 -2.48 -19.63 -5.84
CA LEU A 354 -2.02 -19.26 -7.18
C LEU A 354 -2.34 -20.36 -8.19
N PHE A 355 -2.81 -19.96 -9.37
CA PHE A 355 -3.16 -20.87 -10.45
C PHE A 355 -2.54 -20.39 -11.76
N LYS A 356 -1.97 -21.30 -12.54
CA LYS A 356 -1.51 -21.00 -13.91
C LYS A 356 -2.60 -21.41 -14.88
N ILE A 357 -2.99 -20.49 -15.77
CA ILE A 357 -3.90 -20.82 -16.87
C ILE A 357 -3.11 -21.61 -17.91
N THR A 358 -3.47 -22.89 -18.09
CA THR A 358 -2.79 -23.79 -19.02
C THR A 358 -3.46 -23.79 -20.39
N GLU A 359 -4.79 -23.67 -20.43
CA GLU A 359 -5.55 -23.75 -21.67
C GLU A 359 -6.91 -23.05 -21.55
N ILE A 360 -7.35 -22.39 -22.61
CA ILE A 360 -8.71 -21.83 -22.74
C ILE A 360 -9.33 -22.41 -24.02
N GLN A 361 -10.46 -23.10 -23.88
CA GLN A 361 -11.16 -23.76 -24.98
C GLN A 361 -12.66 -23.46 -24.96
N ASN A 362 -13.29 -23.43 -26.14
CA ASN A 362 -14.75 -23.38 -26.22
C ASN A 362 -15.33 -24.77 -25.97
N GLY A 363 -16.16 -24.90 -24.93
CA GLY A 363 -16.90 -26.11 -24.58
C GLY A 363 -18.26 -26.21 -25.27
N GLN A 364 -19.08 -27.16 -24.82
CA GLN A 364 -20.44 -27.37 -25.34
C GLN A 364 -21.41 -26.30 -24.79
N ASN A 365 -22.48 -26.01 -25.53
CA ASN A 365 -23.56 -25.10 -25.14
C ASN A 365 -23.11 -23.66 -24.77
N GLY A 366 -22.05 -23.16 -25.41
CA GLY A 366 -21.57 -21.79 -25.20
C GLY A 366 -20.81 -21.56 -23.88
N VAL A 367 -20.43 -22.62 -23.18
CA VAL A 367 -19.56 -22.56 -21.99
C VAL A 367 -18.10 -22.55 -22.43
N ILE A 368 -17.28 -21.69 -21.84
CA ILE A 368 -15.83 -21.66 -22.07
C ILE A 368 -15.14 -22.46 -20.96
N ASN A 369 -14.32 -23.44 -21.35
CA ASN A 369 -13.52 -24.24 -20.44
C ASN A 369 -12.16 -23.59 -20.23
N ILE A 370 -11.80 -23.33 -18.99
CA ILE A 370 -10.49 -22.78 -18.60
C ILE A 370 -9.79 -23.80 -17.73
N LYS A 371 -8.73 -24.41 -18.26
CA LYS A 371 -7.89 -25.33 -17.52
C LYS A 371 -6.83 -24.57 -16.75
N MET A 372 -6.64 -24.94 -15.50
CA MET A 372 -5.68 -24.33 -14.60
C MET A 372 -4.94 -25.37 -13.78
N SER A 373 -3.69 -25.09 -13.45
CA SER A 373 -2.91 -25.89 -12.51
C SER A 373 -2.52 -25.06 -11.29
N LEU A 374 -2.64 -25.66 -10.10
CA LEU A 374 -2.19 -25.04 -8.84
C LEU A 374 -0.67 -24.81 -8.87
N CYS A 375 -0.22 -23.66 -8.39
CA CYS A 375 1.18 -23.24 -8.42
C CYS A 375 1.68 -22.83 -7.03
N GLY A 376 2.97 -23.02 -6.78
CA GLY A 376 3.66 -22.56 -5.57
C GLY A 376 4.09 -21.10 -5.65
N ASN A 377 4.37 -20.49 -4.50
CA ASN A 377 4.74 -19.08 -4.39
C ASN A 377 6.13 -18.71 -4.95
N ASP A 378 6.92 -19.68 -5.45
CA ASP A 378 8.31 -19.46 -5.87
C ASP A 378 8.47 -19.11 -7.35
N SER A 379 7.43 -19.28 -8.17
CA SER A 379 7.67 -19.50 -9.60
C SER A 379 7.92 -18.27 -10.46
N GLU A 380 7.76 -17.00 -10.03
CA GLU A 380 8.09 -15.87 -10.95
C GLU A 380 8.15 -14.42 -10.41
N ASN A 381 8.03 -14.11 -9.11
CA ASN A 381 7.79 -12.72 -8.68
C ASN A 381 8.87 -12.12 -7.75
N ASN A 382 9.57 -11.08 -8.24
CA ASN A 382 10.43 -10.13 -7.49
C ASN A 382 9.76 -9.51 -6.24
N ILE A 383 8.45 -9.67 -6.12
CA ILE A 383 7.62 -9.21 -5.02
C ILE A 383 7.92 -10.03 -3.75
N LYS A 384 8.10 -11.36 -3.86
CA LYS A 384 8.38 -12.22 -2.71
C LYS A 384 9.74 -11.89 -2.07
N SER A 385 10.77 -11.59 -2.87
CA SER A 385 12.08 -11.19 -2.35
C SER A 385 12.06 -9.84 -1.65
N LEU A 386 11.28 -8.87 -2.17
CA LEU A 386 11.07 -7.58 -1.49
C LEU A 386 10.29 -7.76 -0.17
N PHE A 387 9.28 -8.63 -0.15
CA PHE A 387 8.51 -8.93 1.04
C PHE A 387 9.28 -9.75 2.08
N ASP A 388 10.08 -10.72 1.67
CA ASP A 388 10.95 -11.47 2.57
C ASP A 388 12.02 -10.55 3.18
N GLN A 389 12.54 -9.58 2.42
CA GLN A 389 13.42 -8.53 2.95
C GLN A 389 12.71 -7.63 3.97
N LEU A 390 11.47 -7.19 3.69
CA LEU A 390 10.69 -6.40 4.64
C LEU A 390 10.30 -7.21 5.88
N LYS A 391 10.00 -8.50 5.72
CA LYS A 391 9.64 -9.43 6.79
C LYS A 391 10.81 -9.67 7.74
N HIS A 392 12.03 -9.88 7.24
CA HIS A 392 13.22 -10.01 8.08
C HIS A 392 13.51 -8.78 8.94
N LYS A 393 13.02 -7.61 8.54
CA LYS A 393 13.23 -6.36 9.29
C LYS A 393 12.31 -6.20 10.50
N TYR A 394 11.12 -6.80 10.49
CA TYR A 394 10.06 -6.53 11.48
C TYR A 394 9.64 -7.77 12.29
N ILE A 395 10.36 -8.88 12.18
CA ILE A 395 10.25 -9.99 13.13
C ILE A 395 10.91 -9.62 14.46
N ASN A 396 10.38 -10.14 15.56
CA ASN A 396 10.94 -9.92 16.89
C ASN A 396 12.24 -10.72 17.11
N ASP A 397 12.87 -10.54 18.27
CA ASP A 397 14.13 -11.22 18.62
C ASP A 397 14.04 -12.75 18.65
N LYS A 398 12.82 -13.32 18.68
CA LYS A 398 12.56 -14.76 18.59
C LYS A 398 12.36 -15.25 17.16
N GLY A 399 12.40 -14.34 16.17
CA GLY A 399 12.14 -14.63 14.77
C GLY A 399 10.64 -14.73 14.43
N GLU A 400 9.76 -14.29 15.32
CA GLU A 400 8.30 -14.40 15.18
C GLU A 400 7.69 -13.05 14.76
N MET A 401 6.58 -13.11 14.02
CA MET A 401 5.79 -11.91 13.67
C MET A 401 4.81 -11.61 14.82
N ASP A 402 4.98 -10.46 15.48
CA ASP A 402 4.09 -9.99 16.53
C ASP A 402 3.29 -8.74 16.11
N ALA A 403 2.42 -8.25 17.01
CA ALA A 403 1.54 -7.12 16.70
C ALA A 403 2.31 -5.83 16.35
N ILE A 404 3.42 -5.57 17.03
CA ILE A 404 4.25 -4.39 16.76
C ILE A 404 4.93 -4.54 15.40
N GLY A 405 5.55 -5.70 15.15
CA GLY A 405 6.19 -6.03 13.89
C GLY A 405 5.22 -5.90 12.69
N PHE A 406 3.99 -6.37 12.84
CA PHE A 406 2.97 -6.21 11.80
C PHE A 406 2.56 -4.76 11.57
N GLY A 407 2.35 -3.97 12.63
CA GLY A 407 2.07 -2.54 12.47
C GLY A 407 3.18 -1.82 11.71
N GLN A 408 4.44 -2.14 12.03
CA GLN A 408 5.61 -1.60 11.33
C GLN A 408 5.72 -2.09 9.87
N LEU A 409 5.36 -3.34 9.60
CA LEU A 409 5.29 -3.89 8.26
C LEU A 409 4.21 -3.19 7.43
N VAL A 410 3.01 -3.03 7.96
CA VAL A 410 1.91 -2.29 7.30
C VAL A 410 2.33 -0.84 7.03
N PHE A 411 2.96 -0.19 8.01
CA PHE A 411 3.51 1.15 7.82
C PHE A 411 4.53 1.20 6.69
N GLY A 412 5.51 0.28 6.70
CA GLY A 412 6.57 0.16 5.71
C GLY A 412 6.06 -0.15 4.30
N MET A 413 5.06 -1.03 4.17
CA MET A 413 4.37 -1.27 2.90
C MET A 413 3.71 0.00 2.38
N GLY A 414 3.03 0.76 3.25
CA GLY A 414 2.45 2.06 2.88
C GLY A 414 3.49 3.04 2.35
N GLN A 415 4.68 3.10 2.97
CA GLN A 415 5.78 3.96 2.51
C GLN A 415 6.31 3.51 1.14
N SER A 416 6.56 2.21 0.96
CA SER A 416 7.09 1.66 -0.30
C SER A 416 6.12 1.80 -1.47
N LEU A 417 4.82 1.73 -1.21
CA LEU A 417 3.77 1.87 -2.23
C LEU A 417 3.31 3.32 -2.44
N GLY A 418 3.82 4.28 -1.66
CA GLY A 418 3.32 5.66 -1.67
C GLY A 418 1.87 5.79 -1.20
N ASN A 419 1.38 4.83 -0.40
CA ASN A 419 0.02 4.80 0.11
C ASN A 419 -0.02 5.30 1.56
N GLY A 420 -0.26 6.61 1.72
CA GLY A 420 -0.33 7.27 3.02
C GLY A 420 -1.40 6.68 3.96
N ASN A 421 -2.55 6.31 3.42
CA ASN A 421 -3.64 5.68 4.21
C ASN A 421 -3.19 4.34 4.81
N LEU A 422 -2.46 3.53 4.04
CA LEU A 422 -1.90 2.27 4.53
C LEU A 422 -0.84 2.52 5.60
N SER A 423 0.00 3.54 5.43
CA SER A 423 0.95 3.95 6.47
C SER A 423 0.25 4.35 7.77
N ASP A 424 -0.80 5.18 7.68
CA ASP A 424 -1.57 5.62 8.84
C ASP A 424 -2.27 4.46 9.56
N ARG A 425 -2.73 3.44 8.82
CA ARG A 425 -3.30 2.24 9.43
C ARG A 425 -2.28 1.43 10.23
N GLY A 426 -1.05 1.30 9.71
CA GLY A 426 0.04 0.62 10.43
C GLY A 426 0.36 1.30 11.77
N GLU A 427 0.41 2.65 11.76
CA GLU A 427 0.60 3.43 12.98
C GLU A 427 -0.59 3.30 13.95
N LYS A 428 -1.82 3.48 13.47
CA LYS A 428 -3.03 3.34 14.28
C LYS A 428 -3.13 1.97 14.94
N TYR A 429 -2.70 0.92 14.23
CA TYR A 429 -2.67 -0.43 14.78
C TYR A 429 -1.72 -0.53 15.98
N ILE A 430 -0.51 0.03 15.89
CA ILE A 430 0.46 0.06 17.01
C ILE A 430 -0.11 0.88 18.18
N CYS A 431 -0.72 2.03 17.91
CA CYS A 431 -1.36 2.86 18.95
C CYS A 431 -2.47 2.09 19.67
N SER A 432 -3.39 1.47 18.94
CA SER A 432 -4.48 0.69 19.52
C SER A 432 -3.97 -0.52 20.31
N TYR A 433 -2.91 -1.18 19.83
CA TYR A 433 -2.26 -2.27 20.56
C TYR A 433 -1.66 -1.77 21.87
N MET A 434 -0.92 -0.65 21.83
CA MET A 434 -0.31 -0.04 23.01
C MET A 434 -1.34 0.39 24.06
N GLU A 435 -2.49 0.94 23.65
CA GLU A 435 -3.58 1.36 24.55
C GLU A 435 -4.18 0.20 25.34
N LYS A 436 -4.21 -1.01 24.75
CA LYS A 436 -4.70 -2.23 25.42
C LYS A 436 -3.72 -2.80 26.44
N LEU A 437 -2.44 -2.41 26.39
CA LEU A 437 -1.41 -2.93 27.29
C LEU A 437 -1.43 -2.21 28.65
N PRO A 438 -1.25 -2.93 29.77
CA PRO A 438 -0.96 -2.32 31.07
C PRO A 438 0.26 -1.39 31.02
N ASN A 439 0.31 -0.38 31.89
CA ASN A 439 1.38 0.62 31.91
C ASN A 439 2.78 0.04 32.15
N ASP A 440 2.88 -1.08 32.86
CA ASP A 440 4.11 -1.79 33.20
C ASP A 440 4.50 -2.89 32.18
N HIS A 441 3.69 -3.09 31.14
CA HIS A 441 3.90 -4.14 30.14
C HIS A 441 5.18 -3.90 29.32
N PRO A 442 6.06 -4.93 29.14
CA PRO A 442 7.34 -4.76 28.45
C PRO A 442 7.21 -4.28 26.99
N ASP A 443 6.15 -4.69 26.29
CA ASP A 443 5.92 -4.27 24.90
C ASP A 443 5.57 -2.79 24.74
N ARG A 444 5.22 -2.04 25.80
CA ARG A 444 5.03 -0.58 25.70
C ARG A 444 6.30 0.12 25.27
N LEU A 445 7.46 -0.35 25.73
CA LEU A 445 8.76 0.18 25.33
C LEU A 445 8.98 0.02 23.83
N ARG A 446 8.69 -1.18 23.31
CA ARG A 446 8.77 -1.47 21.87
C ARG A 446 7.77 -0.66 21.04
N CYS A 447 6.57 -0.41 21.58
CA CYS A 447 5.59 0.47 20.94
C CYS A 447 6.09 1.91 20.85
N TYR A 448 6.66 2.47 21.93
CA TYR A 448 7.24 3.81 21.90
C TYR A 448 8.39 3.92 20.90
N ASP A 449 9.30 2.94 20.84
CA ASP A 449 10.37 2.93 19.84
C ASP A 449 9.82 2.82 18.40
N ALA A 450 8.79 2.00 18.18
CA ALA A 450 8.16 1.89 16.87
C ALA A 450 7.47 3.20 16.44
N LEU A 451 6.70 3.82 17.33
CA LEU A 451 6.03 5.10 17.09
C LEU A 451 7.04 6.24 16.91
N GLY A 452 8.11 6.26 17.69
CA GLY A 452 9.20 7.23 17.54
C GLY A 452 9.86 7.16 16.17
N ASN A 453 10.10 5.94 15.66
CA ASN A 453 10.62 5.74 14.30
C ASN A 453 9.62 6.15 13.22
N ILE A 454 8.34 5.83 13.40
CA ILE A 454 7.27 6.22 12.47
C ILE A 454 7.18 7.76 12.37
N ASP A 455 7.13 8.44 13.51
CA ASP A 455 7.08 9.90 13.57
C ASP A 455 8.35 10.54 12.98
N LEU A 456 9.52 9.91 13.18
CA LEU A 456 10.77 10.37 12.56
C LEU A 456 10.68 10.32 11.03
N ILE A 457 10.15 9.22 10.47
CA ILE A 457 9.97 9.04 9.02
C ILE A 457 8.94 10.04 8.47
N LYS A 458 7.85 10.29 9.20
CA LYS A 458 6.84 11.30 8.84
C LYS A 458 7.35 12.75 8.95
N GLY A 459 8.46 12.96 9.64
CA GLY A 459 8.99 14.31 9.93
C GLY A 459 8.33 14.98 11.13
N ASN A 460 7.55 14.25 11.93
CA ASN A 460 6.95 14.71 13.19
C ASN A 460 8.00 14.69 14.31
N LEU A 461 9.01 15.54 14.21
CA LEU A 461 10.22 15.44 15.03
C LEU A 461 9.96 15.60 16.54
N ASP A 462 9.03 16.48 16.93
CA ASP A 462 8.70 16.68 18.35
C ASP A 462 8.00 15.47 18.98
N SER A 463 7.05 14.87 18.25
CA SER A 463 6.38 13.64 18.66
C SER A 463 7.35 12.47 18.73
N SER A 464 8.22 12.35 17.72
CA SER A 464 9.30 11.35 17.68
C SER A 464 10.21 11.44 18.91
N LEU A 465 10.68 12.66 19.24
CA LEU A 465 11.51 12.88 20.41
C LEU A 465 10.78 12.52 21.70
N ASN A 466 9.48 12.83 21.80
CA ASN A 466 8.66 12.50 22.96
C ASN A 466 8.55 10.98 23.16
N TRP A 467 8.32 10.21 22.08
CA TRP A 467 8.27 8.76 22.16
C TRP A 467 9.61 8.16 22.60
N PHE A 468 10.72 8.55 22.00
CA PHE A 468 12.03 8.05 22.41
C PHE A 468 12.42 8.46 23.83
N LYS A 469 12.01 9.64 24.30
CA LYS A 469 12.17 10.04 25.71
C LYS A 469 11.38 9.13 26.65
N LYS A 470 10.13 8.78 26.32
CA LYS A 470 9.36 7.81 27.12
C LYS A 470 10.05 6.45 27.20
N THR A 471 10.60 5.95 26.08
CA THR A 471 11.43 4.73 26.09
C THR A 471 12.62 4.90 27.03
N PHE A 472 13.35 6.01 26.89
CA PHE A 472 14.56 6.30 27.67
C PHE A 472 14.27 6.38 29.17
N ASP A 473 13.24 7.11 29.57
CA ASP A 473 12.88 7.31 30.98
C ASP A 473 12.51 5.97 31.65
N MET A 474 11.71 5.13 30.98
CA MET A 474 11.38 3.79 31.49
C MET A 474 12.60 2.87 31.60
N LYS A 475 13.52 2.94 30.64
CA LYS A 475 14.79 2.18 30.71
C LYS A 475 15.64 2.67 31.87
N LYS A 476 15.77 3.98 32.04
CA LYS A 476 16.60 4.62 33.07
C LYS A 476 16.10 4.32 34.49
N GLU A 477 14.81 4.11 34.70
CA GLU A 477 14.28 3.68 36.00
C GLU A 477 14.75 2.27 36.41
N LYS A 478 15.01 1.40 35.44
CA LYS A 478 15.35 -0.02 35.67
C LYS A 478 16.84 -0.32 35.53
N LEU A 479 17.56 0.53 34.80
CA LEU A 479 18.94 0.30 34.38
C LEU A 479 19.90 1.29 35.04
N GLN A 480 21.17 0.91 35.13
CA GLN A 480 22.21 1.82 35.61
C GLN A 480 22.48 2.93 34.57
N PRO A 481 22.96 4.12 34.97
CA PRO A 481 23.22 5.22 34.03
C PRO A 481 24.18 4.90 32.88
N ASN A 482 25.02 3.88 33.04
CA ASN A 482 25.99 3.41 32.05
C ASN A 482 25.57 2.10 31.36
N ASP A 483 24.30 1.74 31.44
CA ASP A 483 23.81 0.48 30.88
C ASP A 483 23.84 0.49 29.34
N PRO A 484 24.40 -0.54 28.70
CA PRO A 484 24.41 -0.72 27.25
C PRO A 484 23.06 -0.53 26.56
N ASP A 485 21.97 -0.92 27.22
CA ASP A 485 20.63 -0.89 26.65
C ASP A 485 20.09 0.54 26.49
N LEU A 486 20.76 1.55 27.09
CA LEU A 486 20.49 2.97 26.89
C LEU A 486 21.10 3.52 25.59
N ALA A 487 22.09 2.83 25.01
CA ALA A 487 22.79 3.32 23.82
C ALA A 487 21.82 3.57 22.65
N GLU A 488 20.92 2.63 22.39
CA GLU A 488 19.94 2.74 21.32
C GLU A 488 19.02 3.97 21.49
N SER A 489 18.64 4.28 22.73
CA SER A 489 17.81 5.45 23.04
C SER A 489 18.56 6.76 22.77
N TYR A 490 19.84 6.85 23.16
CA TYR A 490 20.66 8.03 22.82
C TYR A 490 20.84 8.19 21.31
N LYS A 491 21.10 7.09 20.58
CA LYS A 491 21.21 7.11 19.12
C LYS A 491 19.94 7.67 18.48
N ASN A 492 18.78 7.18 18.87
CA ASN A 492 17.51 7.60 18.29
C ASN A 492 17.19 9.07 18.62
N MET A 493 17.41 9.50 19.87
CA MET A 493 17.26 10.90 20.26
C MET A 493 18.24 11.83 19.53
N ALA A 494 19.47 11.38 19.28
CA ALA A 494 20.48 12.12 18.51
C ALA A 494 20.04 12.32 17.05
N LEU A 495 19.49 11.28 16.42
CA LEU A 495 18.96 11.36 15.04
C LEU A 495 17.79 12.35 14.94
N VAL A 496 16.89 12.35 15.92
CA VAL A 496 15.79 13.33 15.96
C VAL A 496 16.32 14.75 16.13
N ALA A 497 17.22 14.97 17.09
CA ALA A 497 17.83 16.28 17.33
C ALA A 497 18.62 16.80 16.11
N PHE A 498 19.29 15.90 15.38
CA PHE A 498 19.97 16.22 14.12
C PHE A 498 18.96 16.72 13.07
N ASN A 499 17.85 16.01 12.88
CA ASN A 499 16.81 16.41 11.93
C ASN A 499 16.09 17.71 12.35
N GLN A 500 16.02 17.99 13.65
CA GLN A 500 15.54 19.28 14.18
C GLN A 500 16.55 20.43 13.98
N LYS A 501 17.77 20.12 13.51
CA LYS A 501 18.91 21.04 13.45
C LYS A 501 19.37 21.54 14.82
N ALA A 502 18.99 20.84 15.89
CA ALA A 502 19.46 21.08 17.25
C ALA A 502 20.86 20.46 17.45
N TYR A 503 21.84 20.96 16.71
CA TYR A 503 23.16 20.32 16.57
C TYR A 503 23.91 20.13 17.88
N THR A 504 23.86 21.09 18.81
CA THR A 504 24.49 20.93 20.13
C THR A 504 23.90 19.75 20.90
N GLN A 505 22.58 19.65 20.95
CA GLN A 505 21.89 18.55 21.62
C GLN A 505 22.12 17.21 20.91
N ALA A 506 22.18 17.21 19.57
CA ALA A 506 22.52 16.01 18.81
C ALA A 506 23.93 15.52 19.13
N LEU A 507 24.92 16.41 19.19
CA LEU A 507 26.30 16.08 19.59
C LEU A 507 26.35 15.54 21.03
N ASP A 508 25.60 16.12 21.97
CA ASP A 508 25.54 15.63 23.35
C ASP A 508 25.01 14.19 23.44
N TYR A 509 23.96 13.86 22.66
CA TYR A 509 23.43 12.50 22.60
C TYR A 509 24.37 11.53 21.86
N PHE A 510 24.99 11.96 20.76
CA PHE A 510 25.98 11.13 20.04
C PHE A 510 27.21 10.86 20.91
N ASN A 511 27.68 11.81 21.70
CA ASN A 511 28.79 11.61 22.64
C ASN A 511 28.45 10.59 23.73
N GLN A 512 27.23 10.65 24.29
CA GLN A 512 26.77 9.65 25.27
C GLN A 512 26.65 8.25 24.65
N TYR A 513 26.12 8.15 23.43
CA TYR A 513 26.08 6.90 22.68
C TYR A 513 27.49 6.33 22.42
N LEU A 514 28.43 7.19 22.01
CA LEU A 514 29.81 6.84 21.73
C LEU A 514 30.52 6.31 22.99
N GLU A 515 30.37 7.00 24.12
CA GLU A 515 30.98 6.60 25.40
C GLU A 515 30.50 5.21 25.86
N LEU A 516 29.19 4.92 25.72
CA LEU A 516 28.63 3.62 26.06
C LEU A 516 29.18 2.51 25.15
N LEU A 517 29.21 2.73 23.84
CA LEU A 517 29.70 1.73 22.89
C LEU A 517 31.22 1.47 23.01
N GLN A 518 32.01 2.52 23.24
CA GLN A 518 33.46 2.37 23.45
C GLN A 518 33.77 1.52 24.69
N ARG A 519 32.99 1.69 25.77
CA ARG A 519 33.13 0.86 26.98
C ARG A 519 32.79 -0.60 26.74
N LEU A 520 31.81 -0.88 25.88
CA LEU A 520 31.32 -2.23 25.64
C LEU A 520 32.18 -3.05 24.70
N SER A 521 32.66 -2.42 23.63
CA SER A 521 33.22 -3.13 22.48
C SER A 521 34.49 -2.46 21.94
N GLY A 522 35.03 -1.49 22.67
CA GLY A 522 36.22 -0.73 22.29
C GLY A 522 35.97 0.28 21.16
N ASP A 523 37.05 0.94 20.73
CA ASP A 523 37.01 2.08 19.79
C ASP A 523 36.55 1.74 18.37
N ASN A 524 36.27 0.47 18.08
CA ASN A 524 35.99 -0.01 16.74
C ASN A 524 34.61 -0.66 16.61
N HIS A 525 33.69 -0.46 17.56
CA HIS A 525 32.35 -1.02 17.43
C HIS A 525 31.65 -0.53 16.15
N ILE A 526 31.02 -1.44 15.40
CA ILE A 526 30.42 -1.17 14.09
C ILE A 526 29.36 -0.06 14.14
N GLY A 527 28.64 0.04 15.26
CA GLY A 527 27.63 1.07 15.53
C GLY A 527 28.19 2.49 15.64
N LEU A 528 29.50 2.66 15.86
CA LEU A 528 30.16 3.98 15.89
C LEU A 528 30.25 4.60 14.49
N THR A 529 30.20 3.79 13.42
CA THR A 529 30.19 4.29 12.03
C THR A 529 29.07 5.30 11.80
N LEU A 530 27.86 4.99 12.27
CA LEU A 530 26.70 5.87 12.16
C LEU A 530 26.94 7.16 12.95
N CYS A 531 27.41 7.03 14.19
CA CYS A 531 27.71 8.16 15.08
C CYS A 531 28.69 9.14 14.43
N TYR A 532 29.85 8.66 14.00
CA TYR A 532 30.86 9.49 13.36
C TYR A 532 30.37 10.12 12.06
N THR A 533 29.57 9.41 11.26
CA THR A 533 28.97 9.98 10.04
C THR A 533 28.04 11.16 10.35
N TYR A 534 27.18 11.05 11.37
CA TYR A 534 26.30 12.15 11.76
C TYR A 534 27.04 13.30 12.45
N MET A 535 28.03 13.01 13.29
CA MET A 535 28.89 14.05 13.87
C MET A 535 29.65 14.82 12.77
N ALA A 536 30.13 14.11 11.74
CA ALA A 536 30.74 14.73 10.57
C ALA A 536 29.75 15.64 9.82
N ASN A 537 28.52 15.16 9.56
CA ASN A 537 27.45 15.97 8.96
C ASN A 537 27.14 17.23 9.77
N ILE A 538 27.12 17.13 11.11
CA ILE A 538 26.90 18.28 12.00
C ILE A 538 28.01 19.31 11.81
N HIS A 539 29.27 18.90 11.92
CA HIS A 539 30.41 19.81 11.74
C HIS A 539 30.49 20.38 10.33
N GLU A 540 30.08 19.63 9.33
CA GLU A 540 29.96 20.12 7.96
C GLU A 540 28.92 21.25 7.85
N ASN A 541 27.75 21.08 8.46
CA ASN A 541 26.71 22.13 8.53
C ASN A 541 27.17 23.37 9.33
N GLU A 542 28.03 23.18 10.33
CA GLU A 542 28.71 24.26 11.05
C GLU A 542 29.90 24.88 10.30
N GLN A 543 30.21 24.39 9.09
CA GLN A 543 31.37 24.80 8.26
C GLN A 543 32.74 24.49 8.90
N ARG A 544 32.80 23.55 9.83
CA ARG A 544 34.02 23.00 10.45
C ARG A 544 34.52 21.81 9.64
N PHE A 545 35.00 22.10 8.43
CA PHE A 545 35.36 21.08 7.43
C PHE A 545 36.51 20.13 7.86
N PRO A 546 37.59 20.59 8.54
CA PRO A 546 38.64 19.68 9.03
C PRO A 546 38.13 18.66 10.06
N GLU A 547 37.29 19.09 10.99
CA GLU A 547 36.65 18.25 12.00
C GLU A 547 35.70 17.24 11.34
N ALA A 548 34.89 17.69 10.38
CA ALA A 548 34.02 16.82 9.61
C ALA A 548 34.81 15.74 8.85
N ALA A 549 35.93 16.10 8.19
CA ALA A 549 36.81 15.15 7.52
C ALA A 549 37.38 14.12 8.50
N SER A 550 37.81 14.56 9.69
CA SER A 550 38.34 13.66 10.72
C SER A 550 37.32 12.58 11.11
N TYR A 551 36.07 12.97 11.37
CA TYR A 551 35.02 12.02 11.72
C TYR A 551 34.64 11.08 10.56
N TYR A 552 34.57 11.57 9.32
CA TYR A 552 34.36 10.69 8.17
C TYR A 552 35.48 9.66 8.00
N HIS A 553 36.74 10.04 8.24
CA HIS A 553 37.87 9.10 8.22
C HIS A 553 37.77 8.05 9.34
N GLN A 554 37.31 8.43 10.53
CA GLN A 554 37.07 7.49 11.62
C GLN A 554 35.96 6.49 11.27
N ALA A 555 34.84 6.97 10.69
CA ALA A 555 33.78 6.09 10.18
C ALA A 555 34.32 5.12 9.12
N LEU A 556 35.06 5.63 8.14
CA LEU A 556 35.63 4.83 7.06
C LEU A 556 36.62 3.76 7.58
N ALA A 557 37.46 4.10 8.56
CA ALA A 557 38.40 3.17 9.17
C ALA A 557 37.70 1.96 9.80
N ILE A 558 36.57 2.18 10.49
CA ILE A 558 35.76 1.10 11.06
C ILE A 558 35.14 0.26 9.94
N MET A 559 34.53 0.89 8.94
CA MET A 559 33.90 0.18 7.83
C MET A 559 34.88 -0.74 7.08
N ILE A 560 36.10 -0.25 6.82
CA ILE A 560 37.18 -1.04 6.19
C ILE A 560 37.58 -2.21 7.09
N LYS A 561 37.78 -1.96 8.39
CA LYS A 561 38.22 -2.97 9.35
C LYS A 561 37.27 -4.16 9.46
N TYR A 562 35.96 -3.92 9.43
CA TYR A 562 34.94 -4.98 9.55
C TYR A 562 34.47 -5.54 8.21
N ASN A 563 35.14 -5.20 7.10
CA ASN A 563 34.75 -5.61 5.75
C ASN A 563 33.25 -5.43 5.51
N PHE A 564 32.75 -4.23 5.77
CA PHE A 564 31.33 -3.93 5.71
C PHE A 564 30.80 -4.24 4.30
N ASN A 565 29.91 -5.23 4.16
CA ASN A 565 29.45 -5.67 2.84
C ASN A 565 28.48 -4.67 2.17
N ASP A 566 28.08 -3.60 2.85
CA ASP A 566 27.23 -2.56 2.28
C ASP A 566 28.05 -1.51 1.52
N VAL A 567 28.18 -1.77 0.22
CA VAL A 567 28.83 -0.89 -0.77
C VAL A 567 28.18 0.50 -0.83
N SER A 568 26.89 0.62 -0.52
CA SER A 568 26.15 1.88 -0.61
C SER A 568 26.60 2.87 0.47
N SER A 569 26.73 2.40 1.71
CA SER A 569 27.22 3.21 2.83
C SER A 569 28.63 3.74 2.58
N PHE A 570 29.53 2.92 2.02
CA PHE A 570 30.88 3.35 1.66
C PHE A 570 30.85 4.48 0.63
N ALA A 571 30.03 4.34 -0.41
CA ALA A 571 29.93 5.32 -1.46
C ALA A 571 29.47 6.69 -0.95
N VAL A 572 28.61 6.74 0.08
CA VAL A 572 28.16 7.99 0.71
C VAL A 572 29.31 8.68 1.45
N VAL A 573 30.03 7.95 2.31
CA VAL A 573 31.17 8.51 3.07
C VAL A 573 32.26 9.04 2.13
N TYR A 574 32.61 8.28 1.10
CA TYR A 574 33.57 8.73 0.08
C TYR A 574 33.09 9.98 -0.67
N ASN A 575 31.81 10.05 -1.03
CA ASN A 575 31.26 11.24 -1.66
C ASN A 575 31.36 12.48 -0.75
N ASN A 576 31.08 12.32 0.55
CA ASN A 576 31.12 13.44 1.49
C ASN A 576 32.55 13.90 1.79
N LEU A 577 33.51 12.98 1.90
CA LEU A 577 34.94 13.33 1.93
C LEU A 577 35.35 14.09 0.66
N GLY A 578 34.93 13.63 -0.52
CA GLY A 578 35.14 14.34 -1.79
C GLY A 578 34.63 15.77 -1.73
N LYS A 579 33.43 15.98 -1.17
CA LYS A 579 32.83 17.31 -1.00
C LYS A 579 33.65 18.19 -0.08
N ILE A 580 34.04 17.68 1.08
CA ILE A 580 34.87 18.44 2.04
C ILE A 580 36.21 18.84 1.42
N TYR A 581 36.91 17.91 0.77
CA TYR A 581 38.20 18.24 0.16
C TYR A 581 38.07 19.17 -1.04
N THR A 582 36.93 19.19 -1.74
CA THR A 582 36.62 20.20 -2.75
C THR A 582 36.56 21.60 -2.12
N ILE A 583 35.82 21.74 -1.01
CA ILE A 583 35.67 23.02 -0.29
C ILE A 583 37.01 23.49 0.28
N LEU A 584 37.84 22.57 0.76
CA LEU A 584 39.19 22.86 1.26
C LEU A 584 40.21 23.16 0.14
N GLY A 585 39.81 23.14 -1.14
CA GLY A 585 40.70 23.37 -2.29
C GLY A 585 41.66 22.22 -2.62
N ASN A 586 41.52 21.08 -1.95
CA ASN A 586 42.32 19.88 -2.16
C ASN A 586 41.74 19.03 -3.30
N TYR A 587 41.69 19.59 -4.51
CA TYR A 587 40.96 19.02 -5.64
C TYR A 587 41.43 17.61 -6.06
N HIS A 588 42.73 17.33 -6.02
CA HIS A 588 43.25 15.99 -6.38
C HIS A 588 42.78 14.90 -5.39
N LEU A 589 42.76 15.21 -4.10
CA LEU A 589 42.21 14.32 -3.06
C LEU A 589 40.71 14.14 -3.25
N ALA A 590 39.98 15.24 -3.49
CA ALA A 590 38.55 15.20 -3.76
C ALA A 590 38.20 14.31 -4.96
N LEU A 591 38.95 14.44 -6.06
CA LEU A 591 38.77 13.64 -7.27
C LEU A 591 38.95 12.15 -6.99
N GLY A 592 39.96 11.77 -6.19
CA GLY A 592 40.17 10.38 -5.77
C GLY A 592 38.95 9.81 -5.04
N PHE A 593 38.44 10.54 -4.04
CA PHE A 593 37.28 10.11 -3.27
C PHE A 593 36.00 10.01 -4.10
N TYR A 594 35.73 10.98 -4.98
CA TYR A 594 34.57 10.91 -5.86
C TYR A 594 34.65 9.77 -6.87
N LYS A 595 35.84 9.46 -7.42
CA LYS A 595 36.03 8.31 -8.32
C LYS A 595 35.73 6.99 -7.60
N THR A 596 36.25 6.79 -6.39
CA THR A 596 35.93 5.59 -5.59
C THR A 596 34.43 5.49 -5.27
N SER A 597 33.79 6.60 -4.90
CA SER A 597 32.33 6.64 -4.69
C SER A 597 31.56 6.25 -5.95
N LEU A 598 31.96 6.76 -7.11
CA LEU A 598 31.32 6.48 -8.40
C LEU A 598 31.44 5.00 -8.77
N GLU A 599 32.62 4.42 -8.65
CA GLU A 599 32.85 3.00 -8.93
C GLU A 599 31.98 2.09 -8.06
N MET A 600 31.82 2.44 -6.78
CA MET A 600 30.96 1.72 -5.84
C MET A 600 29.48 1.85 -6.20
N LYS A 601 29.01 3.06 -6.55
CA LYS A 601 27.62 3.29 -6.99
C LYS A 601 27.30 2.54 -8.28
N LEU A 602 28.20 2.54 -9.26
CA LEU A 602 27.99 1.83 -10.52
C LEU A 602 27.94 0.30 -10.37
N LYS A 603 28.56 -0.25 -9.31
CA LYS A 603 28.46 -1.68 -8.96
C LYS A 603 27.17 -2.05 -8.23
N SER A 604 26.52 -1.10 -7.57
CA SER A 604 25.40 -1.35 -6.65
C SER A 604 24.06 -0.77 -7.09
N LEU A 605 24.07 0.22 -7.97
CA LEU A 605 22.89 0.96 -8.42
C LEU A 605 22.77 0.91 -9.94
N PRO A 606 21.53 1.05 -10.49
CA PRO A 606 21.35 1.25 -11.92
C PRO A 606 22.18 2.44 -12.42
N PRO A 607 22.76 2.38 -13.64
CA PRO A 607 23.56 3.49 -14.19
C PRO A 607 22.82 4.83 -14.24
N VAL A 608 21.49 4.79 -14.41
CA VAL A 608 20.60 5.96 -14.49
C VAL A 608 20.16 6.45 -13.11
N HIS A 609 20.73 5.95 -12.01
CA HIS A 609 20.29 6.35 -10.66
C HIS A 609 20.68 7.81 -10.33
N PRO A 610 19.80 8.63 -9.69
CA PRO A 610 20.08 10.04 -9.40
C PRO A 610 21.39 10.28 -8.64
N SER A 611 21.75 9.38 -7.72
CA SER A 611 22.98 9.49 -6.93
C SER A 611 24.27 9.35 -7.76
N VAL A 612 24.20 8.67 -8.93
CA VAL A 612 25.30 8.54 -9.89
C VAL A 612 25.49 9.88 -10.62
N ALA A 613 24.39 10.50 -11.06
CA ALA A 613 24.40 11.82 -11.69
C ALA A 613 24.97 12.91 -10.76
N ILE A 614 24.63 12.86 -9.47
CA ILE A 614 25.21 13.77 -8.45
C ILE A 614 26.74 13.59 -8.37
N THR A 615 27.25 12.36 -8.34
CA THR A 615 28.70 12.13 -8.29
C THR A 615 29.40 12.62 -9.55
N TYR A 616 28.83 12.38 -10.75
CA TYR A 616 29.37 12.93 -12.00
C TYR A 616 29.44 14.46 -11.98
N LYS A 617 28.37 15.12 -11.54
CA LYS A 617 28.35 16.59 -11.38
C LYS A 617 29.48 17.05 -10.45
N ASN A 618 29.65 16.38 -9.31
CA ASN A 618 30.69 16.74 -8.34
C ASN A 618 32.10 16.55 -8.90
N ILE A 619 32.34 15.48 -9.67
CA ILE A 619 33.61 15.29 -10.40
C ILE A 619 33.82 16.42 -11.41
N GLY A 620 32.78 16.82 -12.14
CA GLY A 620 32.83 17.94 -13.07
C GLY A 620 33.29 19.24 -12.42
N VAL A 621 32.74 19.58 -11.25
CA VAL A 621 33.13 20.75 -10.45
C VAL A 621 34.61 20.67 -10.02
N VAL A 622 35.07 19.49 -9.60
CA VAL A 622 36.47 19.29 -9.20
C VAL A 622 37.41 19.42 -10.40
N CYS A 623 37.06 18.87 -11.56
CA CYS A 623 37.83 19.00 -12.79
C CYS A 623 37.93 20.46 -13.25
N GLU A 624 36.84 21.22 -13.14
CA GLU A 624 36.84 22.67 -13.39
C GLU A 624 37.79 23.40 -12.44
N GLY A 625 37.78 23.06 -11.15
CA GLY A 625 38.70 23.61 -10.15
C GLY A 625 40.19 23.28 -10.40
N ILE A 626 40.48 22.16 -11.08
CA ILE A 626 41.84 21.76 -11.53
C ILE A 626 42.17 22.39 -12.90
N ASN A 627 41.24 23.12 -13.51
CA ASN A 627 41.33 23.66 -14.87
C ASN A 627 41.42 22.58 -15.98
N ASP A 628 40.92 21.37 -15.71
CA ASP A 628 40.70 20.33 -16.71
C ASP A 628 39.30 20.46 -17.29
N ILE A 629 39.15 21.45 -18.19
CA ILE A 629 37.87 21.84 -18.78
C ILE A 629 37.27 20.71 -19.63
N GLN A 630 38.11 19.87 -20.25
CA GLN A 630 37.65 18.72 -21.02
C GLN A 630 36.95 17.70 -20.12
N GLN A 631 37.61 17.23 -19.06
CA GLN A 631 36.98 16.28 -18.14
C GLN A 631 35.79 16.90 -17.41
N ALA A 632 35.83 18.20 -17.10
CA ALA A 632 34.71 18.88 -16.48
C ALA A 632 33.44 18.77 -17.37
N ARG A 633 33.58 19.14 -18.66
CA ARG A 633 32.50 19.06 -19.64
C ARG A 633 31.97 17.63 -19.79
N GLU A 634 32.83 16.64 -19.98
CA GLU A 634 32.43 15.24 -20.13
C GLU A 634 31.62 14.71 -18.93
N ASN A 635 32.04 15.07 -17.70
CA ASN A 635 31.34 14.64 -16.50
C ASN A 635 30.00 15.37 -16.30
N PHE A 636 29.92 16.66 -16.61
CA PHE A 636 28.64 17.38 -16.59
C PHE A 636 27.66 16.85 -17.64
N GLU A 637 28.12 16.51 -18.84
CA GLU A 637 27.30 15.89 -19.88
C GLU A 637 26.77 14.52 -19.47
N LYS A 638 27.59 13.69 -18.81
CA LYS A 638 27.15 12.41 -18.24
C LYS A 638 26.07 12.61 -17.17
N ALA A 639 26.24 13.58 -16.28
CA ALA A 639 25.22 13.91 -15.28
C ALA A 639 23.92 14.40 -15.95
N LEU A 640 24.03 15.27 -16.96
CA LEU A 640 22.89 15.82 -17.69
C LEU A 640 22.08 14.74 -18.41
N ASN A 641 22.74 13.79 -19.07
CA ASN A 641 22.07 12.68 -19.75
C ASN A 641 21.23 11.85 -18.77
N ILE A 642 21.79 11.51 -17.61
CA ILE A 642 21.04 10.80 -16.56
C ILE A 642 19.85 11.64 -16.07
N TYR A 643 20.03 12.94 -15.82
CA TYR A 643 18.93 13.79 -15.38
C TYR A 643 17.81 13.92 -16.41
N ARG A 644 18.13 13.94 -17.71
CA ARG A 644 17.13 13.96 -18.80
C ARG A 644 16.33 12.66 -18.92
N GLU A 645 16.91 11.53 -18.53
CA GLU A 645 16.19 10.25 -18.48
C GLU A 645 15.26 10.14 -17.27
N LEU A 646 15.60 10.82 -16.17
CA LEU A 646 14.87 10.73 -14.89
C LEU A 646 13.79 11.79 -14.69
N TYR A 647 13.97 12.97 -15.26
CA TYR A 647 13.17 14.15 -14.93
C TYR A 647 12.69 14.88 -16.19
N ASP A 648 11.56 15.58 -16.07
CA ASP A 648 11.06 16.45 -17.14
C ASP A 648 12.07 17.52 -17.53
N SER A 649 12.04 17.94 -18.80
CA SER A 649 12.98 18.92 -19.38
C SER A 649 12.99 20.30 -18.69
N GLN A 650 11.98 20.60 -17.87
CA GLN A 650 11.86 21.83 -17.07
C GLN A 650 12.43 21.67 -15.64
N SER A 651 13.00 20.52 -15.29
CA SER A 651 13.54 20.26 -13.96
C SER A 651 14.75 21.15 -13.66
N SER A 652 14.78 21.74 -12.45
CA SER A 652 15.83 22.67 -12.03
C SER A 652 17.24 22.07 -12.06
N CYS A 653 17.39 20.74 -11.94
CA CYS A 653 18.70 20.10 -12.03
C CYS A 653 19.26 20.08 -13.45
N ILE A 654 18.40 19.96 -14.47
CA ILE A 654 18.77 19.98 -15.89
C ILE A 654 19.22 21.39 -16.26
N THR A 655 18.41 22.40 -15.94
CA THR A 655 18.72 23.80 -16.28
C THR A 655 20.02 24.28 -15.64
N GLN A 656 20.27 23.93 -14.36
CA GLN A 656 21.52 24.27 -13.67
C GLN A 656 22.75 23.68 -14.36
N ILE A 657 22.70 22.42 -14.79
CA ILE A 657 23.85 21.78 -15.43
C ILE A 657 24.06 22.27 -16.85
N GLU A 658 22.98 22.54 -17.59
CA GLU A 658 23.07 23.15 -18.92
C GLU A 658 23.70 24.55 -18.87
N GLU A 659 23.37 25.32 -17.84
CA GLU A 659 24.00 26.62 -17.59
C GLU A 659 25.49 26.47 -17.26
N ILE A 660 25.87 25.52 -16.40
CA ILE A 660 27.27 25.22 -16.09
C ILE A 660 28.05 24.85 -17.37
N ILE A 661 27.53 23.93 -18.18
CA ILE A 661 28.17 23.49 -19.43
C ILE A 661 28.34 24.64 -20.44
N ARG A 662 27.37 25.56 -20.49
CA ARG A 662 27.40 26.75 -21.36
C ARG A 662 28.45 27.75 -20.92
N ASN A 663 28.66 27.88 -19.61
CA ASN A 663 29.60 28.83 -19.02
C ASN A 663 31.04 28.31 -18.97
N LEU A 664 31.27 27.01 -19.22
CA LEU A 664 32.62 26.46 -19.32
C LEU A 664 33.42 27.07 -20.48
N PRO A 665 34.72 27.38 -20.28
CA PRO A 665 35.59 27.89 -21.34
C PRO A 665 35.54 27.02 -22.61
N THR A 666 35.50 27.66 -23.78
CA THR A 666 35.65 26.96 -25.05
C THR A 666 37.09 26.50 -25.20
N LEU A 667 37.31 25.19 -25.40
CA LEU A 667 38.63 24.66 -25.71
C LEU A 667 39.16 25.35 -26.98
N PRO A 668 40.44 25.79 -27.03
CA PRO A 668 41.01 26.30 -28.26
C PRO A 668 40.97 25.19 -29.32
N THR A 669 40.36 25.51 -30.46
CA THR A 669 40.22 24.64 -31.65
C THR A 669 41.55 24.27 -32.26
#